data_AF-A0A7Y5YD78-F1
#
_entry.id   AF-A0A7Y5YD78-F1
#
_cell.length_a   1.000
_cell.length_b   1.000
_cell.length_c   1.000
_cell.angle_alpha   90.00
_cell.angle_beta   90.00
_cell.angle_gamma   90.00
#
_symmetry.space_group_name_H-M   'P 1'
#
loop_
_entity.id
_entity.type
_entity.pdbx_description
1 polymer ?
#
loop_
_entity_poly.entity_id
_entity_poly.type
_entity_poly.pdbx_seq_one_letter_code
_entity_poly.pdbx_strand_id
1 'polypeptide(L)'
;MTDHTERQGQGAAASGTATTDCPGRLAAVNLVTDGLASCLTAGPFPTFSWQLAHDGDPAVARQSGYALEVRDAHGGVLWGPDPVSSASQRGIAYGGPRLDDDSDYTWRVQVTDAAGNPGPWSPAQPFSTGLTDGSWQADWMGRAPGGRAPLEVLNHALRVAGSPFLPLPVPALRSVRLDAGVRPVMGRAGLLLRSTGAGTGLLVELGPTGEVLLRRAPVWEIPAPAAPDTEVLGRGAPAGGHAADPGSGSWRELTVRDDGHTIRVAVDGDELLAVDEQAAGGTAGVLALHQGPRSQAEYAALRITGSAPGQPEALLLDHRFDAGDDQATACLAHWSRTTEHRQPDEWTLFRTTFQPSGTVRRARLYAAANHHAQLSVAGTRCLATTSFGYPGEGYYDAADITGLFAGHPADTPVPVTALLHWYGPGQGRAAGTPGLLVRLTVDYDDGRRDVLTSGPGWSAGEAPYRQSGYRNDEGDPVEHLDGHAAASLSPAHRLPAAIMCGGHPSSALPRLHPRRTFPAGSFVPPRQFLVAGDGTLVADFGQVLPARPEVDFQDGVPGRTIMLRAGYALRPDGRVDAGKTASQNTDMSFPYTQAAGPQEFRATVHLGFRYLELPGIEPAEVTRVGACTVHGSHPGEGSFSSSDPDLDAVFRLLRDSALYGVQEQFVDTPTREKGQFLADAVNISYATMALFGEHAFTAQALREFAWSAGRYWNAGGEKGRYNAVYPNGDGKRDIPDFSLMLPEWAEEYHLRTGDLALVRELLPHLKDTADYALRHIPADGPTAGLVTTLGGGSGPYLHGIVDWPAPGRFGYDMECAAKTTVNAQAFSALMSTARLCSAAGEHQPEARYQAAAEALARTIRDRLRVDGVMVDGLHADGTPSKHASQHASSFPLSLGITAPGDAAADAGRIAAMGMAQGPMTVHRLVRALAAQGLTDAVLDLLTDKSQPGWARLLERGATFTWEAWDLVEGSDYSQSHAWSASVIKEILEHLLGVRYASPGGNDVVIEPPLCRLGHARGSVPVANGYVHASWRRHGAQVELECTVPPGTTATVQLPGGSYVVAGPTANADAPLSPVPAPRVDGGGGTPPAARCFRVQAGTWTFTPA
;
A
#
# COMPACT_ATOMS: atom_id res chain seq x y z
N MET A 1 -18.30 -24.86 -29.95
CA MET A 1 -18.36 -24.22 -31.27
C MET A 1 -19.54 -23.25 -31.27
N THR A 2 -19.28 -22.04 -30.77
CA THR A 2 -19.95 -20.73 -30.96
C THR A 2 -19.24 -19.81 -29.97
N ASP A 3 -18.18 -19.19 -30.50
CA ASP A 3 -17.28 -18.26 -29.82
C ASP A 3 -17.99 -16.92 -29.58
N HIS A 4 -18.05 -16.46 -28.33
CA HIS A 4 -18.35 -15.08 -28.00
C HIS A 4 -17.27 -14.57 -27.04
N THR A 5 -16.17 -14.10 -27.65
CA THR A 5 -15.13 -13.32 -27.00
C THR A 5 -15.73 -12.06 -26.36
N GLU A 6 -15.69 -12.00 -25.03
CA GLU A 6 -15.97 -10.81 -24.22
C GLU A 6 -14.91 -9.73 -24.50
N ARG A 7 -15.31 -8.67 -25.21
CA ARG A 7 -14.60 -7.38 -25.14
C ARG A 7 -15.13 -6.63 -23.92
N GLN A 8 -14.47 -6.80 -22.79
CA GLN A 8 -14.55 -5.80 -21.72
C GLN A 8 -13.85 -4.52 -22.22
N GLY A 9 -14.55 -3.39 -22.10
CA GLY A 9 -14.03 -2.06 -22.41
C GLY A 9 -12.97 -1.64 -21.39
N GLN A 10 -11.77 -2.21 -21.51
CA GLN A 10 -10.56 -1.53 -21.10
C GLN A 10 -10.28 -0.48 -22.17
N GLY A 11 -10.41 0.79 -21.79
CA GLY A 11 -9.77 1.86 -22.52
C GLY A 11 -8.26 1.65 -22.44
N ALA A 12 -7.73 0.83 -23.34
CA ALA A 12 -6.34 0.96 -23.74
C ALA A 12 -6.17 2.44 -24.08
N ALA A 13 -5.24 3.11 -23.41
CA ALA A 13 -4.75 4.39 -23.83
C ALA A 13 -4.13 4.19 -25.23
N ALA A 14 -5.00 4.23 -26.24
CA ALA A 14 -4.57 4.35 -27.61
C ALA A 14 -3.81 5.67 -27.64
N SER A 15 -2.50 5.58 -27.82
CA SER A 15 -1.62 6.68 -28.24
C SER A 15 -1.98 7.12 -29.66
N GLY A 16 -3.27 7.33 -29.94
CA GLY A 16 -3.76 7.99 -31.11
C GLY A 16 -3.51 9.46 -30.90
N THR A 17 -2.58 10.02 -31.68
CA THR A 17 -2.47 11.45 -31.89
C THR A 17 -3.86 11.98 -32.25
N ALA A 18 -4.52 12.65 -31.30
CA ALA A 18 -5.78 13.32 -31.55
C ALA A 18 -5.52 14.38 -32.63
N THR A 19 -6.04 14.12 -33.83
CA THR A 19 -5.95 15.07 -34.94
C THR A 19 -6.80 16.30 -34.60
N THR A 20 -6.16 17.46 -34.58
CA THR A 20 -6.81 18.75 -34.34
C THR A 20 -7.67 19.14 -35.56
N ASP A 21 -8.94 19.49 -35.34
CA ASP A 21 -9.86 19.99 -36.39
C ASP A 21 -9.47 21.37 -36.97
N CYS A 22 -8.37 21.96 -36.51
CA CYS A 22 -7.81 23.23 -36.98
C CYS A 22 -6.27 23.17 -36.99
N PRO A 23 -5.64 22.78 -38.10
CA PRO A 23 -4.20 22.63 -38.16
C PRO A 23 -3.48 23.96 -37.90
N GLY A 24 -2.44 23.90 -37.08
CA GLY A 24 -1.56 25.03 -36.76
C GLY A 24 -2.02 25.92 -35.59
N ARG A 25 -3.02 25.53 -34.80
CA ARG A 25 -3.45 26.27 -33.59
C ARG A 25 -3.22 25.47 -32.32
N LEU A 26 -2.97 26.16 -31.21
CA LEU A 26 -2.86 25.53 -29.89
C LEU A 26 -4.25 25.04 -29.46
N ALA A 27 -4.37 23.79 -29.04
CA ALA A 27 -5.63 23.19 -28.61
C ALA A 27 -5.47 22.51 -27.24
N ALA A 28 -6.56 22.45 -26.47
CA ALA A 28 -6.62 21.68 -25.24
C ALA A 28 -7.11 20.25 -25.51
N VAL A 29 -6.42 19.27 -24.92
CA VAL A 29 -6.71 17.84 -25.05
C VAL A 29 -6.59 17.15 -23.68
N ASN A 30 -7.05 15.90 -23.58
CA ASN A 30 -6.95 15.09 -22.36
C ASN A 30 -7.49 15.82 -21.11
N LEU A 31 -8.69 16.38 -21.24
CA LEU A 31 -9.38 17.11 -20.18
C LEU A 31 -9.70 16.17 -19.02
N VAL A 32 -9.45 16.61 -17.80
CA VAL A 32 -9.78 15.88 -16.56
C VAL A 32 -10.49 16.77 -15.56
N THR A 33 -11.45 16.19 -14.84
CA THR A 33 -12.19 16.82 -13.73
C THR A 33 -11.80 16.13 -12.43
N ASP A 34 -11.32 16.89 -11.44
CA ASP A 34 -10.76 16.34 -10.19
C ASP A 34 -9.72 15.23 -10.43
N GLY A 35 -8.92 15.37 -11.48
CA GLY A 35 -7.88 14.41 -11.86
C GLY A 35 -8.37 13.17 -12.61
N LEU A 36 -9.66 13.05 -12.90
CA LEU A 36 -10.24 11.90 -13.61
C LEU A 36 -10.79 12.29 -15.00
N ALA A 37 -10.51 11.46 -16.01
CA ALA A 37 -11.07 11.63 -17.35
C ALA A 37 -12.59 11.37 -17.34
N SER A 38 -13.04 10.32 -16.64
CA SER A 38 -14.46 10.01 -16.44
C SER A 38 -14.81 10.18 -14.97
N CYS A 39 -14.96 11.43 -14.52
CA CYS A 39 -15.24 11.72 -13.12
C CYS A 39 -16.74 11.54 -12.83
N LEU A 40 -17.08 10.58 -11.97
CA LEU A 40 -18.45 10.35 -11.48
C LEU A 40 -18.66 10.82 -10.04
N THR A 41 -17.60 11.29 -9.40
CA THR A 41 -17.56 11.67 -7.97
C THR A 41 -16.98 13.06 -7.79
N ALA A 42 -17.23 13.95 -8.76
CA ALA A 42 -16.76 15.32 -8.69
C ALA A 42 -17.37 16.03 -7.47
N GLY A 43 -16.58 16.87 -6.79
CA GLY A 43 -17.10 17.71 -5.72
C GLY A 43 -18.07 18.78 -6.26
N PRO A 44 -18.80 19.49 -5.37
CA PRO A 44 -19.68 20.59 -5.77
C PRO A 44 -18.92 21.81 -6.34
N PHE A 45 -17.60 21.86 -6.10
CA PHE A 45 -16.67 22.84 -6.66
C PHE A 45 -15.46 22.10 -7.23
N PRO A 46 -15.61 21.46 -8.40
CA PRO A 46 -14.55 20.63 -8.96
C PRO A 46 -13.38 21.47 -9.47
N THR A 47 -12.29 20.80 -9.79
CA THR A 47 -11.12 21.37 -10.45
C THR A 47 -10.99 20.82 -11.87
N PHE A 48 -10.51 21.66 -12.78
CA PHE A 48 -10.33 21.32 -14.18
C PHE A 48 -8.85 21.37 -14.58
N SER A 49 -8.40 20.39 -15.34
CA SER A 49 -7.05 20.37 -15.92
C SER A 49 -7.08 19.86 -17.36
N TRP A 50 -6.11 20.29 -18.16
CA TRP A 50 -5.96 19.87 -19.55
C TRP A 50 -4.48 19.78 -19.95
N GLN A 51 -4.21 19.08 -21.04
CA GLN A 51 -2.93 19.10 -21.73
C GLN A 51 -3.03 19.94 -23.01
N LEU A 52 -1.89 20.35 -23.55
CA LEU A 52 -1.80 21.11 -24.78
C LEU A 52 -1.36 20.24 -25.95
N ALA A 53 -2.03 20.41 -27.09
CA ALA A 53 -1.65 19.85 -28.38
C ALA A 53 -1.43 20.98 -29.39
N HIS A 54 -0.43 20.80 -30.26
CA HIS A 54 -0.12 21.73 -31.32
C HIS A 54 0.62 21.03 -32.47
N ASP A 55 0.26 21.34 -33.71
CA ASP A 55 0.82 20.79 -34.94
C ASP A 55 1.39 21.88 -35.90
N GLY A 56 1.50 23.13 -35.41
CA GLY A 56 2.02 24.29 -36.14
C GLY A 56 3.40 24.78 -35.67
N ASP A 57 3.59 26.10 -35.67
CA ASP A 57 4.84 26.75 -35.23
C ASP A 57 5.08 26.54 -33.71
N PRO A 58 6.14 25.81 -33.32
CA PRO A 58 6.41 25.57 -31.91
C PRO A 58 6.74 26.83 -31.10
N ALA A 59 7.08 27.95 -31.75
CA ALA A 59 7.29 29.23 -31.07
C ALA A 59 6.00 29.77 -30.41
N VAL A 60 4.82 29.39 -30.93
CA VAL A 60 3.53 29.80 -30.36
C VAL A 60 2.86 28.70 -29.53
N ALA A 61 3.47 27.52 -29.41
CA ALA A 61 2.92 26.34 -28.74
C ALA A 61 2.93 26.42 -27.20
N ARG A 62 2.61 27.58 -26.61
CA ARG A 62 2.48 27.80 -25.16
C ARG A 62 1.20 28.58 -24.87
N GLN A 63 0.56 28.27 -23.75
CA GLN A 63 -0.64 28.97 -23.31
C GLN A 63 -0.30 30.33 -22.69
N SER A 64 -1.01 31.38 -23.10
CA SER A 64 -1.00 32.70 -22.45
C SER A 64 -2.32 33.02 -21.72
N GLY A 65 -3.40 32.33 -22.07
CA GLY A 65 -4.70 32.46 -21.42
C GLY A 65 -5.64 31.31 -21.77
N TYR A 66 -6.81 31.30 -21.12
CA TYR A 66 -7.86 30.31 -21.37
C TYR A 66 -9.25 30.91 -21.15
N ALA A 67 -10.29 30.29 -21.73
CA ALA A 67 -11.69 30.51 -21.39
C ALA A 67 -12.35 29.16 -21.12
N LEU A 68 -13.07 29.04 -20.01
CA LEU A 68 -13.77 27.81 -19.60
C LEU A 68 -15.27 28.02 -19.70
N GLU A 69 -16.00 26.99 -20.12
CA GLU A 69 -17.46 27.00 -20.12
C GLU A 69 -17.96 25.72 -19.45
N VAL A 70 -18.82 25.85 -18.43
CA VAL A 70 -19.49 24.72 -17.77
C VAL A 70 -20.99 24.82 -18.02
N ARG A 71 -21.59 23.70 -18.40
CA ARG A 71 -23.01 23.58 -18.73
C ARG A 71 -23.68 22.47 -17.93
N ASP A 72 -24.95 22.67 -17.61
CA ASP A 72 -25.83 21.63 -17.08
C ASP A 72 -26.22 20.59 -18.14
N ALA A 73 -26.90 19.52 -17.72
CA ALA A 73 -27.39 18.46 -18.60
C ALA A 73 -28.41 18.93 -19.66
N HIS A 74 -29.01 20.11 -19.50
CA HIS A 74 -29.95 20.72 -20.46
C HIS A 74 -29.26 21.72 -21.41
N GLY A 75 -27.94 21.88 -21.29
CA GLY A 75 -27.14 22.80 -22.09
C GLY A 75 -27.12 24.25 -21.58
N GLY A 76 -27.71 24.53 -20.42
CA GLY A 76 -27.66 25.84 -19.77
C GLY A 76 -26.25 26.15 -19.27
N VAL A 77 -25.74 27.36 -19.55
CA VAL A 77 -24.40 27.79 -19.10
C VAL A 77 -24.45 28.19 -17.64
N LEU A 78 -23.61 27.57 -16.81
CA LEU A 78 -23.49 27.84 -15.38
C LEU A 78 -22.28 28.72 -15.04
N TRP A 79 -21.20 28.62 -15.81
CA TRP A 79 -19.98 29.39 -15.57
C TRP A 79 -19.22 29.66 -16.87
N GLY A 80 -18.60 30.85 -16.94
CA GLY A 80 -17.89 31.36 -18.11
C GLY A 80 -18.82 31.81 -19.25
N PRO A 81 -18.30 32.05 -20.47
CA PRO A 81 -16.92 31.84 -20.93
C PRO A 81 -16.05 33.11 -20.93
N ASP A 82 -15.75 33.67 -19.76
CA ASP A 82 -14.87 34.84 -19.65
C ASP A 82 -13.40 34.43 -19.85
N PRO A 83 -12.63 35.11 -20.74
CA PRO A 83 -11.20 34.86 -20.90
C PRO A 83 -10.38 35.25 -19.66
N VAL A 84 -9.42 34.40 -19.31
CA VAL A 84 -8.46 34.58 -18.20
C VAL A 84 -7.05 34.61 -18.76
N SER A 85 -6.28 35.65 -18.43
CA SER A 85 -4.84 35.73 -18.76
C SER A 85 -4.04 34.92 -17.75
N SER A 86 -3.60 33.73 -18.14
CA SER A 86 -2.88 32.79 -17.28
C SER A 86 -2.26 31.64 -18.09
N ALA A 87 -1.05 31.23 -17.72
CA ALA A 87 -0.40 30.02 -18.21
C ALA A 87 -0.81 28.75 -17.43
N SER A 88 -1.65 28.88 -16.39
CA SER A 88 -2.13 27.75 -15.60
C SER A 88 -3.10 26.89 -16.39
N GLN A 89 -2.95 25.58 -16.26
CA GLN A 89 -3.76 24.57 -16.97
C GLN A 89 -4.09 23.35 -16.09
N ARG A 90 -3.79 23.43 -14.79
CA ARG A 90 -3.96 22.36 -13.81
C ARG A 90 -4.65 22.90 -12.57
N GLY A 91 -5.56 22.09 -12.02
CA GLY A 91 -6.24 22.40 -10.76
C GLY A 91 -7.07 23.68 -10.81
N ILE A 92 -7.58 24.09 -11.98
CA ILE A 92 -8.36 25.31 -12.12
C ILE A 92 -9.70 25.12 -11.41
N ALA A 93 -9.86 25.76 -10.26
CA ALA A 93 -11.07 25.66 -9.46
C ALA A 93 -12.27 26.25 -10.20
N TYR A 94 -13.38 25.50 -10.19
CA TYR A 94 -14.66 25.97 -10.69
C TYR A 94 -15.15 27.18 -9.87
N GLY A 95 -15.38 28.29 -10.56
CA GLY A 95 -15.81 29.56 -9.95
C GLY A 95 -17.30 29.87 -10.05
N GLY A 96 -18.12 28.92 -10.52
CA GLY A 96 -19.56 29.11 -10.69
C GLY A 96 -20.41 28.80 -9.45
N PRO A 97 -21.75 28.79 -9.58
CA PRO A 97 -22.65 28.39 -8.50
C PRO A 97 -22.44 26.93 -8.11
N ARG A 98 -22.63 26.60 -6.82
CA ARG A 98 -22.54 25.23 -6.28
C ARG A 98 -23.29 24.25 -7.19
N LEU A 99 -22.59 23.20 -7.64
CA LEU A 99 -23.21 22.14 -8.44
C LEU A 99 -24.08 21.24 -7.55
N ASP A 100 -25.16 20.70 -8.11
CA ASP A 100 -26.04 19.75 -7.43
C ASP A 100 -25.37 18.39 -7.33
N ASP A 101 -25.72 17.61 -6.31
CA ASP A 101 -25.21 16.25 -6.11
C ASP A 101 -25.85 15.30 -7.14
N ASP A 102 -25.18 14.19 -7.48
CA ASP A 102 -25.70 13.15 -8.39
C ASP A 102 -26.30 13.71 -9.71
N SER A 103 -25.54 14.60 -10.36
CA SER A 103 -25.97 15.36 -11.52
C SER A 103 -24.90 15.40 -12.61
N ASP A 104 -25.34 15.41 -13.89
CA ASP A 104 -24.45 15.44 -15.04
C ASP A 104 -24.19 16.86 -15.55
N TYR A 105 -22.94 17.11 -15.90
CA TYR A 105 -22.46 18.38 -16.43
C TYR A 105 -21.52 18.13 -17.60
N THR A 106 -21.31 19.16 -18.40
CA THR A 106 -20.25 19.18 -19.41
C THR A 106 -19.42 20.42 -19.25
N TRP A 107 -18.13 20.33 -19.56
CA TRP A 107 -17.27 21.50 -19.64
C TRP A 107 -16.37 21.44 -20.87
N ARG A 108 -15.93 22.60 -21.32
CA ARG A 108 -14.94 22.72 -22.39
C ARG A 108 -14.04 23.91 -22.13
N VAL A 109 -12.88 23.91 -22.75
CA VAL A 109 -11.89 24.98 -22.63
C VAL A 109 -11.41 25.42 -24.00
N GLN A 110 -11.19 26.72 -24.16
CA GLN A 110 -10.48 27.31 -25.27
C GLN A 110 -9.19 27.92 -24.73
N VAL A 111 -8.07 27.64 -25.37
CA VAL A 111 -6.74 28.15 -24.95
C VAL A 111 -6.27 29.23 -25.92
N THR A 112 -5.57 30.22 -25.39
CA THR A 112 -4.93 31.30 -26.16
C THR A 112 -3.43 31.03 -26.24
N ASP A 113 -2.88 31.07 -27.45
CA ASP A 113 -1.46 30.80 -27.72
C ASP A 113 -0.55 31.96 -27.28
N ALA A 114 0.77 31.79 -27.42
CA ALA A 114 1.75 32.79 -26.99
C ALA A 114 1.73 34.08 -27.84
N ALA A 115 1.13 34.05 -29.03
CA ALA A 115 0.92 35.20 -29.89
C ALA A 115 -0.41 35.93 -29.59
N GLY A 116 -1.20 35.44 -28.62
CA GLY A 116 -2.48 36.02 -28.25
C GLY A 116 -3.65 35.55 -29.12
N ASN A 117 -3.47 34.53 -29.96
CA ASN A 117 -4.54 34.00 -30.80
C ASN A 117 -5.30 32.88 -30.06
N PRO A 118 -6.64 32.93 -30.02
CA PRO A 118 -7.43 31.83 -29.47
C PRO A 118 -7.43 30.62 -30.42
N GLY A 119 -7.20 29.44 -29.84
CA GLY A 119 -7.36 28.14 -30.47
C GLY A 119 -8.83 27.72 -30.64
N PRO A 120 -9.10 26.49 -31.10
CA PRO A 120 -10.46 25.94 -31.06
C PRO A 120 -10.91 25.67 -29.61
N TRP A 121 -12.23 25.68 -29.39
CA TRP A 121 -12.79 25.07 -28.19
C TRP A 121 -12.51 23.57 -28.20
N SER A 122 -12.17 23.00 -27.06
CA SER A 122 -12.13 21.54 -26.90
C SER A 122 -13.52 20.93 -27.14
N PRO A 123 -13.58 19.62 -27.45
CA PRO A 123 -14.80 18.86 -27.26
C PRO A 123 -15.34 19.05 -25.83
N ALA A 124 -16.67 18.99 -25.68
CA ALA A 124 -17.30 18.99 -24.37
C ALA A 124 -16.96 17.70 -23.62
N GLN A 125 -16.33 17.84 -22.46
CA GLN A 125 -15.97 16.77 -21.55
C GLN A 125 -17.09 16.56 -20.52
N PRO A 126 -17.74 15.39 -20.48
CA PRO A 126 -18.75 15.09 -19.47
C PRO A 126 -18.11 14.78 -18.11
N PHE A 127 -18.81 15.14 -17.04
CA PHE A 127 -18.55 14.66 -15.68
C PHE A 127 -19.85 14.61 -14.87
N SER A 128 -19.86 13.81 -13.81
CA SER A 128 -20.95 13.79 -12.82
C SER A 128 -20.42 14.19 -11.44
N THR A 129 -21.24 14.93 -10.71
CA THR A 129 -21.02 15.17 -9.29
C THR A 129 -21.35 13.93 -8.48
N GLY A 130 -20.56 13.70 -7.43
CA GLY A 130 -20.80 12.64 -6.46
C GLY A 130 -21.85 13.01 -5.43
N LEU A 131 -21.79 12.35 -4.28
CA LEU A 131 -22.64 12.60 -3.13
C LEU A 131 -21.88 13.34 -2.04
N THR A 132 -22.51 14.35 -1.44
CA THR A 132 -22.13 14.83 -0.10
C THR A 132 -22.67 13.88 0.97
N ASP A 133 -22.12 13.96 2.20
CA ASP A 133 -22.53 13.09 3.31
C ASP A 133 -24.06 13.11 3.53
N GLY A 134 -24.71 14.27 3.41
CA GLY A 134 -26.16 14.41 3.58
C GLY A 134 -27.02 13.87 2.42
N SER A 135 -26.44 13.65 1.25
CA SER A 135 -27.17 13.22 0.04
C SER A 135 -27.33 11.71 -0.08
N TRP A 136 -26.62 10.93 0.73
CA TRP A 136 -26.74 9.47 0.71
C TRP A 136 -28.15 8.99 1.04
N GLN A 137 -28.75 9.51 2.12
CA GLN A 137 -30.07 9.08 2.62
C GLN A 137 -30.19 7.55 2.73
N ALA A 138 -29.09 6.92 3.17
CA ALA A 138 -28.92 5.48 3.21
C ALA A 138 -28.43 5.04 4.60
N ASP A 139 -28.82 3.83 5.02
CA ASP A 139 -28.37 3.22 6.26
C ASP A 139 -27.10 2.41 6.04
N TRP A 140 -26.14 2.55 6.96
CA TRP A 140 -25.01 1.62 7.06
C TRP A 140 -25.57 0.25 7.45
N MET A 141 -25.49 -0.72 6.55
CA MET A 141 -26.05 -2.05 6.78
C MET A 141 -24.97 -3.10 7.01
N GLY A 142 -25.27 -4.03 7.92
CA GLY A 142 -24.39 -5.14 8.27
C GLY A 142 -25.12 -6.48 8.25
N ARG A 143 -24.38 -7.53 8.60
CA ARG A 143 -24.93 -8.86 8.92
C ARG A 143 -25.06 -9.02 10.44
N ALA A 144 -26.11 -9.70 10.89
CA ALA A 144 -26.25 -10.07 12.31
C ALA A 144 -25.04 -10.93 12.77
N PRO A 145 -24.62 -10.84 14.06
CA PRO A 145 -23.58 -11.70 14.60
C PRO A 145 -23.90 -13.20 14.46
N GLY A 146 -22.85 -14.01 14.54
CA GLY A 146 -22.93 -15.47 14.40
C GLY A 146 -22.58 -15.95 13.00
N GLY A 147 -22.82 -17.22 12.73
CA GLY A 147 -22.44 -17.87 11.47
C GLY A 147 -21.71 -19.17 11.71
N ARG A 148 -20.89 -19.60 10.75
CA ARG A 148 -20.05 -20.79 10.88
C ARG A 148 -19.07 -20.61 12.04
N ALA A 149 -18.96 -21.64 12.88
CA ALA A 149 -17.98 -21.64 13.95
C ALA A 149 -16.55 -21.63 13.33
N PRO A 150 -15.58 -20.93 13.94
CA PRO A 150 -14.23 -20.79 13.39
C PRO A 150 -13.38 -22.00 13.74
N LEU A 151 -13.89 -23.18 13.36
CA LEU A 151 -13.29 -24.46 13.62
C LEU A 151 -13.29 -25.28 12.33
N GLU A 152 -12.18 -25.95 12.06
CA GLU A 152 -12.04 -26.83 10.91
C GLU A 152 -10.92 -27.83 11.15
N VAL A 153 -10.99 -28.97 10.46
CA VAL A 153 -9.84 -29.88 10.42
C VAL A 153 -9.08 -29.65 9.13
N LEU A 154 -7.82 -29.24 9.27
CA LEU A 154 -6.87 -29.07 8.18
C LEU A 154 -5.56 -29.73 8.57
N ASN A 155 -4.91 -30.41 7.61
CA ASN A 155 -3.62 -31.08 7.83
C ASN A 155 -3.61 -31.97 9.10
N HIS A 156 -4.69 -32.73 9.31
CA HIS A 156 -4.88 -33.62 10.47
C HIS A 156 -4.83 -32.94 11.85
N ALA A 157 -5.23 -31.68 11.94
CA ALA A 157 -5.41 -30.97 13.20
C ALA A 157 -6.72 -30.18 13.23
N LEU A 158 -7.40 -30.18 14.37
CA LEU A 158 -8.50 -29.24 14.61
C LEU A 158 -7.91 -27.84 14.83
N ARG A 159 -8.14 -26.94 13.89
CA ARG A 159 -7.77 -25.52 13.98
C ARG A 159 -8.94 -24.73 14.56
N VAL A 160 -8.67 -23.88 15.54
CA VAL A 160 -9.64 -22.91 16.10
C VAL A 160 -9.01 -21.53 16.12
N ALA A 161 -9.72 -20.55 15.57
CA ALA A 161 -9.30 -19.15 15.55
C ALA A 161 -10.33 -18.24 16.23
N GLY A 162 -9.88 -17.11 16.77
CA GLY A 162 -10.71 -15.92 17.03
C GLY A 162 -12.12 -16.14 17.59
N SER A 163 -12.26 -16.74 18.78
CA SER A 163 -13.57 -17.03 19.36
C SER A 163 -13.60 -16.77 20.86
N PRO A 164 -14.51 -15.92 21.37
CA PRO A 164 -14.61 -15.67 22.81
C PRO A 164 -15.19 -16.86 23.57
N PHE A 165 -15.92 -17.74 22.88
CA PHE A 165 -16.56 -18.90 23.46
C PHE A 165 -16.94 -19.91 22.37
N LEU A 166 -16.29 -21.07 22.37
CA LEU A 166 -16.66 -22.20 21.52
C LEU A 166 -16.89 -23.45 22.39
N PRO A 167 -18.15 -23.82 22.69
CA PRO A 167 -18.43 -24.89 23.63
C PRO A 167 -17.95 -26.25 23.11
N LEU A 168 -17.32 -27.02 24.00
CA LEU A 168 -16.96 -28.41 23.76
C LEU A 168 -18.21 -29.30 23.86
N PRO A 169 -18.30 -30.40 23.09
CA PRO A 169 -19.49 -31.26 23.02
C PRO A 169 -19.63 -32.19 24.24
N VAL A 170 -19.60 -31.61 25.44
CA VAL A 170 -19.72 -32.30 26.74
C VAL A 170 -20.74 -31.57 27.63
N PRO A 171 -21.43 -32.25 28.57
CA PRO A 171 -22.35 -31.58 29.48
C PRO A 171 -21.62 -30.64 30.45
N ALA A 172 -22.36 -29.79 31.16
CA ALA A 172 -21.78 -28.97 32.23
C ALA A 172 -21.23 -29.85 33.35
N LEU A 173 -20.01 -29.55 33.82
CA LEU A 173 -19.24 -30.38 34.76
C LEU A 173 -19.00 -29.68 36.08
N ARG A 174 -18.88 -30.46 37.16
CA ARG A 174 -18.42 -30.01 38.48
C ARG A 174 -16.93 -30.24 38.69
N SER A 175 -16.45 -31.37 38.21
CA SER A 175 -15.03 -31.69 38.14
C SER A 175 -14.67 -32.16 36.73
N VAL A 176 -13.46 -31.83 36.29
CA VAL A 176 -12.97 -32.13 34.96
C VAL A 176 -11.47 -32.41 34.98
N ARG A 177 -11.07 -33.36 34.14
CA ARG A 177 -9.71 -33.50 33.63
C ARG A 177 -9.77 -33.43 32.10
N LEU A 178 -8.99 -32.52 31.53
CA LEU A 178 -8.77 -32.41 30.09
C LEU A 178 -7.31 -32.69 29.79
N ASP A 179 -7.06 -33.65 28.89
CA ASP A 179 -5.75 -33.93 28.31
C ASP A 179 -5.82 -33.57 26.81
N ALA A 180 -4.90 -32.74 26.33
CA ALA A 180 -4.91 -32.22 24.95
C ALA A 180 -3.50 -32.16 24.34
N GLY A 181 -3.36 -32.71 23.14
CA GLY A 181 -2.23 -32.42 22.27
C GLY A 181 -2.50 -31.12 21.55
N VAL A 182 -1.90 -30.02 22.01
CA VAL A 182 -2.22 -28.64 21.58
C VAL A 182 -0.98 -27.90 21.09
N ARG A 183 -1.20 -27.01 20.14
CA ARG A 183 -0.19 -26.12 19.58
C ARG A 183 -0.76 -24.70 19.44
N PRO A 184 -0.28 -23.70 20.20
CA PRO A 184 -0.50 -22.30 19.87
C PRO A 184 0.20 -21.99 18.54
N VAL A 185 -0.57 -21.57 17.53
CA VAL A 185 -0.03 -21.17 16.22
C VAL A 185 0.17 -19.65 16.16
N MET A 186 -0.78 -18.91 16.74
CA MET A 186 -0.70 -17.46 16.88
C MET A 186 -1.31 -17.03 18.22
N GLY A 187 -0.67 -16.10 18.92
CA GLY A 187 -1.11 -15.69 20.25
C GLY A 187 -1.08 -16.85 21.24
N ARG A 188 -2.17 -17.06 21.99
CA ARG A 188 -2.25 -18.06 23.08
C ARG A 188 -3.43 -18.98 22.87
N ALA A 189 -3.27 -20.27 23.19
CA ALA A 189 -4.35 -21.25 23.15
C ALA A 189 -5.15 -21.21 24.46
N GLY A 190 -6.45 -20.90 24.40
CA GLY A 190 -7.29 -20.75 25.59
C GLY A 190 -8.31 -21.88 25.82
N LEU A 191 -8.50 -22.23 27.09
CA LEU A 191 -9.55 -23.13 27.60
C LEU A 191 -10.34 -22.43 28.72
N LEU A 192 -11.66 -22.35 28.55
CA LEU A 192 -12.58 -21.85 29.55
C LEU A 192 -13.09 -22.98 30.44
N LEU A 193 -12.99 -22.76 31.74
CA LEU A 193 -13.49 -23.60 32.82
C LEU A 193 -14.63 -22.90 33.54
N ARG A 194 -15.57 -23.68 34.09
CA ARG A 194 -16.68 -23.20 34.93
C ARG A 194 -17.51 -22.09 34.28
N SER A 195 -17.59 -22.10 32.95
CA SER A 195 -18.20 -21.00 32.19
C SER A 195 -19.70 -21.20 32.01
N THR A 196 -20.46 -20.10 31.99
CA THR A 196 -21.87 -20.08 31.60
C THR A 196 -22.09 -19.41 30.24
N GLY A 197 -21.00 -19.01 29.56
CA GLY A 197 -21.01 -18.26 28.31
C GLY A 197 -19.79 -17.34 28.19
N ALA A 198 -19.70 -16.60 27.08
CA ALA A 198 -18.60 -15.67 26.83
C ALA A 198 -18.35 -14.70 28.00
N GLY A 199 -17.07 -14.47 28.32
CA GLY A 199 -16.66 -13.57 29.41
C GLY A 199 -16.99 -14.04 30.83
N THR A 200 -17.38 -15.31 31.00
CA THR A 200 -17.65 -15.90 32.33
C THR A 200 -16.75 -17.09 32.61
N GLY A 201 -16.48 -17.33 33.89
CA GLY A 201 -15.64 -18.44 34.34
C GLY A 201 -14.15 -18.09 34.38
N LEU A 202 -13.31 -19.11 34.19
CA LEU A 202 -11.87 -19.04 34.34
C LEU A 202 -11.20 -19.44 33.03
N LEU A 203 -10.21 -18.67 32.59
CA LEU A 203 -9.49 -18.90 31.35
C LEU A 203 -8.07 -19.38 31.66
N VAL A 204 -7.76 -20.59 31.21
CA VAL A 204 -6.40 -21.13 31.14
C VAL A 204 -5.85 -20.85 29.76
N GLU A 205 -4.72 -20.15 29.66
CA GLU A 205 -4.05 -19.85 28.40
C GLU A 205 -2.67 -20.47 28.37
N LEU A 206 -2.37 -21.22 27.30
CA LEU A 206 -1.04 -21.72 26.97
C LEU A 206 -0.42 -20.82 25.90
N GLY A 207 0.72 -20.22 26.20
CA GLY A 207 1.48 -19.45 25.23
C GLY A 207 2.50 -20.28 24.44
N PRO A 208 3.12 -19.69 23.41
CA PRO A 208 3.99 -20.39 22.47
C PRO A 208 5.26 -20.93 23.11
N THR A 209 5.70 -20.37 24.25
CA THR A 209 6.89 -20.85 24.97
C THR A 209 6.57 -21.93 26.00
N GLY A 210 5.31 -22.37 26.07
CA GLY A 210 4.83 -23.33 27.06
C GLY A 210 4.43 -22.69 28.39
N GLU A 211 4.44 -21.36 28.48
CA GLU A 211 4.02 -20.65 29.68
C GLU A 211 2.50 -20.60 29.82
N VAL A 212 2.00 -20.74 31.05
CA VAL A 212 0.58 -20.83 31.37
C VAL A 212 0.12 -19.60 32.17
N LEU A 213 -1.05 -19.08 31.83
CA LEU A 213 -1.75 -18.05 32.58
C LEU A 213 -3.15 -18.55 32.97
N LEU A 214 -3.51 -18.40 34.24
CA LEU A 214 -4.89 -18.54 34.71
C LEU A 214 -5.41 -17.15 35.10
N ARG A 215 -6.53 -16.75 34.50
CA ARG A 215 -7.19 -15.47 34.77
C ARG A 215 -8.70 -15.57 34.66
N ARG A 216 -9.43 -14.53 35.10
CA ARG A 216 -10.87 -14.41 34.84
C ARG A 216 -11.11 -14.32 33.33
N ALA A 217 -12.18 -14.92 32.82
CA ALA A 217 -12.50 -14.86 31.40
C ALA A 217 -12.71 -13.40 30.94
N PRO A 218 -12.04 -12.95 29.87
CA PRO A 218 -12.26 -11.60 29.33
C PRO A 218 -13.57 -11.53 28.54
N VAL A 219 -14.23 -10.38 28.63
CA VAL A 219 -15.29 -10.00 27.68
C VAL A 219 -14.61 -9.24 26.55
N TRP A 220 -14.82 -9.67 25.32
CA TRP A 220 -14.40 -8.91 24.15
C TRP A 220 -15.37 -9.12 23.00
N GLU A 221 -15.49 -8.10 22.16
CA GLU A 221 -16.27 -8.10 20.93
C GLU A 221 -15.44 -7.53 19.78
N ILE A 222 -15.90 -7.76 18.55
CA ILE A 222 -15.30 -7.20 17.33
C ILE A 222 -15.70 -5.72 17.21
N PRO A 223 -14.81 -4.78 16.81
CA PRO A 223 -13.45 -4.97 16.33
C PRO A 223 -12.35 -4.71 17.38
N ALA A 224 -12.31 -5.48 18.48
CA ALA A 224 -11.21 -5.38 19.44
C ALA A 224 -9.89 -5.92 18.85
N PRO A 225 -8.77 -5.20 18.97
CA PRO A 225 -7.46 -5.64 18.46
C PRO A 225 -6.84 -6.76 19.30
N ALA A 226 -7.20 -6.85 20.58
CA ALA A 226 -6.76 -7.88 21.51
C ALA A 226 -7.84 -8.15 22.58
N ALA A 227 -7.74 -9.30 23.24
CA ALA A 227 -8.58 -9.59 24.40
C ALA A 227 -8.12 -8.70 25.58
N PRO A 228 -9.04 -8.04 26.30
CA PRO A 228 -8.69 -7.23 27.45
C PRO A 228 -7.98 -8.02 28.54
N ASP A 229 -7.13 -7.33 29.30
CA ASP A 229 -6.57 -7.85 30.54
C ASP A 229 -7.67 -8.02 31.59
N THR A 230 -7.54 -9.08 32.38
CA THR A 230 -8.43 -9.43 33.48
C THR A 230 -7.63 -9.85 34.69
N GLU A 231 -8.29 -9.97 35.85
CA GLU A 231 -7.65 -10.44 37.09
C GLU A 231 -6.92 -11.77 36.86
N VAL A 232 -5.60 -11.75 37.08
CA VAL A 232 -4.72 -12.91 36.99
C VAL A 232 -4.72 -13.64 38.32
N LEU A 233 -5.09 -14.93 38.30
CA LEU A 233 -5.11 -15.80 39.47
C LEU A 233 -3.80 -16.58 39.64
N GLY A 234 -3.06 -16.80 38.55
CA GLY A 234 -1.74 -17.41 38.62
C GLY A 234 -1.02 -17.51 37.28
N ARG A 235 0.31 -17.65 37.36
CA ARG A 235 1.22 -17.80 36.21
C ARG A 235 2.19 -18.95 36.48
N GLY A 236 2.50 -19.73 35.44
CA GLY A 236 3.48 -20.81 35.50
C GLY A 236 4.32 -20.84 34.23
N ALA A 237 5.58 -21.24 34.32
CA ALA A 237 6.47 -21.41 33.18
C ALA A 237 7.42 -22.59 33.43
N PRO A 238 7.82 -23.35 32.39
CA PRO A 238 8.71 -24.50 32.54
C PRO A 238 10.11 -24.10 33.06
N ALA A 239 10.75 -25.00 33.81
CA ALA A 239 12.07 -24.78 34.38
C ALA A 239 13.17 -24.93 33.30
N GLY A 240 13.90 -23.85 33.03
CA GLY A 240 14.89 -23.79 31.95
C GLY A 240 14.29 -23.16 30.70
N GLY A 241 14.33 -21.82 30.66
CA GLY A 241 13.86 -21.04 29.52
C GLY A 241 14.74 -21.28 28.29
N HIS A 242 14.43 -22.31 27.51
CA HIS A 242 14.79 -22.28 26.11
C HIS A 242 13.83 -21.34 25.43
N ALA A 243 14.35 -20.20 24.94
CA ALA A 243 13.68 -19.41 23.94
C ALA A 243 13.46 -20.32 22.72
N ALA A 244 12.30 -20.99 22.68
CA ALA A 244 11.81 -21.55 21.43
C ALA A 244 11.64 -20.37 20.47
N ASP A 245 12.06 -20.55 19.21
CA ASP A 245 11.90 -19.55 18.16
C ASP A 245 10.43 -19.10 18.14
N PRO A 246 10.12 -17.80 18.34
CA PRO A 246 8.76 -17.30 18.20
C PRO A 246 8.28 -17.62 16.78
N GLY A 247 7.45 -18.66 16.65
CA GLY A 247 7.00 -19.16 15.35
C GLY A 247 6.99 -20.69 15.23
N SER A 248 7.76 -21.44 16.02
CA SER A 248 7.68 -22.90 16.00
C SER A 248 6.64 -23.38 17.01
N GLY A 249 5.37 -23.41 16.60
CA GLY A 249 4.33 -24.14 17.30
C GLY A 249 4.72 -25.62 17.41
N SER A 250 5.37 -25.99 18.51
CA SER A 250 5.57 -27.39 18.87
C SER A 250 4.27 -27.94 19.46
N TRP A 251 3.93 -29.18 19.14
CA TRP A 251 2.90 -29.89 19.88
C TRP A 251 3.31 -30.00 21.36
N ARG A 252 2.37 -29.74 22.25
CA ARG A 252 2.51 -29.82 23.70
C ARG A 252 1.38 -30.65 24.27
N GLU A 253 1.67 -31.43 25.31
CA GLU A 253 0.67 -32.17 26.07
C GLU A 253 0.17 -31.30 27.23
N LEU A 254 -1.00 -30.71 27.07
CA LEU A 254 -1.66 -29.90 28.09
C LEU A 254 -2.60 -30.76 28.93
N THR A 255 -2.39 -30.80 30.25
CA THR A 255 -3.31 -31.40 31.21
C THR A 255 -3.89 -30.32 32.11
N VAL A 256 -5.21 -30.16 32.11
CA VAL A 256 -5.94 -29.25 33.02
C VAL A 256 -6.86 -30.06 33.92
N ARG A 257 -6.74 -29.89 35.23
CA ARG A 257 -7.62 -30.51 36.23
C ARG A 257 -8.31 -29.43 37.06
N ASP A 258 -9.61 -29.56 37.22
CA ASP A 258 -10.42 -28.74 38.11
C ASP A 258 -11.34 -29.67 38.91
N ASP A 259 -11.12 -29.75 40.23
CA ASP A 259 -11.93 -30.57 41.14
C ASP A 259 -13.06 -29.77 41.83
N GLY A 260 -13.27 -28.52 41.42
CA GLY A 260 -14.20 -27.57 42.03
C GLY A 260 -13.59 -26.78 43.20
N HIS A 261 -12.37 -27.10 43.63
CA HIS A 261 -11.63 -26.36 44.65
C HIS A 261 -10.28 -25.86 44.14
N THR A 262 -9.48 -26.73 43.53
CA THR A 262 -8.14 -26.42 43.03
C THR A 262 -8.07 -26.65 41.53
N ILE A 263 -7.45 -25.72 40.83
CA ILE A 263 -7.15 -25.82 39.39
C ILE A 263 -5.67 -26.13 39.25
N ARG A 264 -5.35 -27.25 38.59
CA ARG A 264 -3.98 -27.68 38.31
C ARG A 264 -3.75 -27.72 36.80
N VAL A 265 -2.64 -27.14 36.35
CA VAL A 265 -2.25 -27.16 34.95
C VAL A 265 -0.85 -27.74 34.85
N ALA A 266 -0.71 -28.78 34.03
CA ALA A 266 0.56 -29.37 33.67
C ALA A 266 0.79 -29.29 32.15
N VAL A 267 2.04 -29.06 31.75
CA VAL A 267 2.47 -29.03 30.35
C VAL A 267 3.61 -30.02 30.20
N ASP A 268 3.50 -30.94 29.24
CA ASP A 268 4.48 -32.01 28.97
C ASP A 268 4.81 -32.86 30.22
N GLY A 269 3.86 -32.97 31.15
CA GLY A 269 3.99 -33.72 32.40
C GLY A 269 4.46 -32.89 33.61
N ASP A 270 4.93 -31.67 33.42
CA ASP A 270 5.36 -30.78 34.50
C ASP A 270 4.19 -29.93 35.02
N GLU A 271 3.85 -30.04 36.32
CA GLU A 271 2.83 -29.18 36.95
C GLU A 271 3.36 -27.75 37.09
N LEU A 272 2.86 -26.83 36.26
CA LEU A 272 3.29 -25.43 36.21
C LEU A 272 2.44 -24.52 37.09
N LEU A 273 1.22 -24.93 37.41
CA LEU A 273 0.25 -24.11 38.13
C LEU A 273 -0.65 -24.97 39.03
N ALA A 274 -0.83 -24.54 40.28
CA ALA A 274 -1.88 -25.01 41.18
C ALA A 274 -2.49 -23.79 41.90
N VAL A 275 -3.77 -23.52 41.67
CA VAL A 275 -4.48 -22.35 42.24
C VAL A 275 -5.74 -22.82 42.95
N ASP A 276 -5.87 -22.49 44.23
CA ASP A 276 -7.08 -22.73 45.02
C ASP A 276 -8.11 -21.64 44.73
N GLU A 277 -9.16 -22.00 44.02
CA GLU A 277 -10.27 -21.14 43.61
C GLU A 277 -11.56 -21.93 43.80
N GLN A 278 -12.27 -21.69 44.91
CA GLN A 278 -13.44 -22.49 45.28
C GLN A 278 -14.67 -22.13 44.41
N ALA A 279 -15.26 -23.13 43.75
CA ALA A 279 -16.50 -22.94 43.01
C ALA A 279 -17.68 -22.65 43.96
N ALA A 280 -18.63 -21.81 43.51
CA ALA A 280 -19.86 -21.58 44.25
C ALA A 280 -20.64 -22.91 44.42
N GLY A 281 -21.11 -23.19 45.65
CA GLY A 281 -21.70 -24.49 45.99
C GLY A 281 -22.81 -24.91 45.02
N GLY A 282 -22.61 -26.04 44.34
CA GLY A 282 -23.61 -26.65 43.46
C GLY A 282 -23.54 -26.23 41.97
N THR A 283 -22.67 -25.28 41.61
CA THR A 283 -22.52 -24.81 40.23
C THR A 283 -21.77 -25.83 39.36
N ALA A 284 -22.30 -26.09 38.16
CA ALA A 284 -21.61 -26.80 37.09
C ALA A 284 -21.45 -25.84 35.91
N GLY A 285 -20.31 -25.89 35.23
CA GLY A 285 -20.02 -25.00 34.11
C GLY A 285 -19.68 -25.75 32.84
N VAL A 286 -19.84 -25.07 31.72
CA VAL A 286 -19.51 -25.53 30.38
C VAL A 286 -18.01 -25.36 30.14
N LEU A 287 -17.41 -26.36 29.50
CA LEU A 287 -16.07 -26.24 28.93
C LEU A 287 -16.17 -25.63 27.53
N ALA A 288 -15.29 -24.68 27.23
CA ALA A 288 -15.22 -24.09 25.91
C ALA A 288 -13.77 -23.80 25.51
N LEU A 289 -13.48 -23.89 24.22
CA LEU A 289 -12.26 -23.32 23.68
C LEU A 289 -12.43 -21.80 23.57
N HIS A 290 -11.35 -21.07 23.82
CA HIS A 290 -11.28 -19.62 23.71
C HIS A 290 -10.03 -19.26 22.91
N GLN A 291 -10.17 -18.34 21.96
CA GLN A 291 -9.06 -17.72 21.25
C GLN A 291 -9.29 -16.22 21.19
N GLY A 292 -8.32 -15.41 21.61
CA GLY A 292 -8.43 -13.96 21.49
C GLY A 292 -8.60 -13.50 20.03
N PRO A 293 -8.92 -12.21 19.80
CA PRO A 293 -9.18 -11.66 18.46
C PRO A 293 -8.10 -11.90 17.40
N ARG A 294 -6.84 -12.06 17.84
CA ARG A 294 -5.67 -12.44 17.03
C ARG A 294 -4.99 -13.65 17.68
N SER A 295 -5.72 -14.72 17.90
CA SER A 295 -5.15 -15.99 18.38
C SER A 295 -5.71 -17.18 17.63
N GLN A 296 -4.87 -18.20 17.50
CA GLN A 296 -5.15 -19.45 16.84
C GLN A 296 -4.42 -20.58 17.55
N ALA A 297 -5.11 -21.69 17.76
CA ALA A 297 -4.50 -22.93 18.19
C ALA A 297 -4.96 -24.10 17.34
N GLU A 298 -4.11 -25.12 17.32
CA GLU A 298 -4.38 -26.39 16.70
C GLU A 298 -4.35 -27.50 17.73
N TYR A 299 -5.20 -28.51 17.55
CA TYR A 299 -5.36 -29.65 18.45
C TYR A 299 -5.21 -30.95 17.65
N ALA A 300 -4.27 -31.80 18.05
CA ALA A 300 -4.06 -33.13 17.48
C ALA A 300 -5.00 -34.15 18.15
N ALA A 301 -5.27 -33.96 19.43
CA ALA A 301 -6.19 -34.78 20.20
C ALA A 301 -6.81 -34.00 21.37
N LEU A 302 -8.01 -34.42 21.77
CA LEU A 302 -8.74 -33.91 22.94
C LEU A 302 -9.38 -35.08 23.69
N ARG A 303 -9.03 -35.24 24.97
CA ARG A 303 -9.62 -36.24 25.86
C ARG A 303 -10.14 -35.57 27.13
N ILE A 304 -11.39 -35.84 27.49
CA ILE A 304 -12.08 -35.19 28.61
C ILE A 304 -12.73 -36.25 29.49
N THR A 305 -12.37 -36.27 30.77
CA THR A 305 -13.09 -37.00 31.83
C THR A 305 -13.67 -36.01 32.82
N GLY A 306 -14.82 -36.34 33.41
CA GLY A 306 -15.42 -35.46 34.41
C GLY A 306 -16.72 -35.98 34.99
N SER A 307 -17.23 -35.25 35.99
CA SER A 307 -18.49 -35.56 36.66
C SER A 307 -19.53 -34.46 36.41
N ALA A 308 -20.68 -34.86 35.85
CA ALA A 308 -21.86 -34.01 35.76
C ALA A 308 -22.62 -33.99 37.11
N PRO A 309 -23.48 -32.99 37.37
CA PRO A 309 -24.28 -32.95 38.59
C PRO A 309 -25.05 -34.27 38.85
N GLY A 310 -24.73 -34.94 39.96
CA GLY A 310 -25.39 -36.17 40.37
C GLY A 310 -24.94 -37.44 39.63
N GLN A 311 -23.85 -37.39 38.86
CA GLN A 311 -23.28 -38.54 38.13
C GLN A 311 -21.82 -38.83 38.56
N PRO A 312 -21.37 -40.09 38.50
CA PRO A 312 -19.97 -40.43 38.71
C PRO A 312 -19.07 -39.89 37.58
N GLU A 313 -17.76 -39.88 37.80
CA GLU A 313 -16.79 -39.54 36.76
C GLU A 313 -16.88 -40.51 35.57
N ALA A 314 -16.91 -39.97 34.36
CA ALA A 314 -16.95 -40.74 33.12
C ALA A 314 -16.03 -40.13 32.05
N LEU A 315 -15.66 -40.93 31.05
CA LEU A 315 -15.05 -40.44 29.81
C LEU A 315 -16.15 -39.82 28.95
N LEU A 316 -16.00 -38.53 28.65
CA LEU A 316 -17.01 -37.71 27.97
C LEU A 316 -16.64 -37.40 26.52
N LEU A 317 -15.33 -37.27 26.24
CA LEU A 317 -14.80 -37.00 24.91
C LEU A 317 -13.45 -37.70 24.77
N ASP A 318 -13.20 -38.33 23.62
CA ASP A 318 -11.89 -38.88 23.23
C ASP A 318 -11.78 -38.80 21.71
N HIS A 319 -11.10 -37.76 21.23
CA HIS A 319 -10.98 -37.45 19.81
C HIS A 319 -9.52 -37.32 19.41
N ARG A 320 -9.18 -37.95 18.28
CA ARG A 320 -7.89 -37.87 17.62
C ARG A 320 -8.07 -37.34 16.21
N PHE A 321 -7.58 -36.13 15.98
CA PHE A 321 -7.63 -35.45 14.67
C PHE A 321 -6.48 -35.89 13.77
N ASP A 322 -5.43 -36.47 14.37
CA ASP A 322 -4.20 -36.94 13.72
C ASP A 322 -4.28 -38.39 13.17
N ALA A 323 -5.36 -39.12 13.47
CA ALA A 323 -5.48 -40.55 13.20
C ALA A 323 -5.98 -40.91 11.77
N GLY A 324 -6.62 -39.96 11.07
CA GLY A 324 -7.08 -40.09 9.68
C GLY A 324 -8.29 -39.21 9.34
N ASP A 325 -8.47 -38.85 8.06
CA ASP A 325 -9.48 -37.86 7.62
C ASP A 325 -10.93 -38.27 7.94
N ASP A 326 -11.27 -39.55 7.81
CA ASP A 326 -12.59 -40.07 8.16
C ASP A 326 -12.88 -39.94 9.67
N GLN A 327 -11.89 -40.23 10.51
CA GLN A 327 -12.03 -40.11 11.97
C GLN A 327 -12.10 -38.64 12.40
N ALA A 328 -11.24 -37.79 11.85
CA ALA A 328 -11.26 -36.36 12.09
C ALA A 328 -12.60 -35.72 11.69
N THR A 329 -13.13 -36.08 10.53
CA THR A 329 -14.40 -35.54 10.02
C THR A 329 -15.60 -36.04 10.83
N ALA A 330 -15.59 -37.33 11.23
CA ALA A 330 -16.63 -37.89 12.09
C ALA A 330 -16.67 -37.19 13.46
N CYS A 331 -15.52 -36.80 14.02
CA CYS A 331 -15.45 -36.07 15.29
C CYS A 331 -16.19 -34.72 15.23
N LEU A 332 -16.10 -33.99 14.11
CA LEU A 332 -16.79 -32.70 13.94
C LEU A 332 -18.33 -32.82 13.85
N ALA A 333 -18.89 -34.04 13.70
CA ALA A 333 -20.33 -34.24 13.68
C ALA A 333 -21.00 -33.87 15.01
N HIS A 334 -20.26 -33.92 16.12
CA HIS A 334 -20.78 -33.63 17.45
C HIS A 334 -20.52 -32.19 17.92
N TRP A 335 -19.71 -31.43 17.19
CA TRP A 335 -19.39 -30.04 17.52
C TRP A 335 -20.46 -29.09 17.00
N SER A 336 -20.68 -27.99 17.74
CA SER A 336 -21.44 -26.86 17.25
C SER A 336 -20.76 -26.28 16.02
N ARG A 337 -21.38 -26.42 14.85
CA ARG A 337 -20.88 -25.86 13.58
C ARG A 337 -21.22 -24.39 13.38
N THR A 338 -21.95 -23.82 14.34
CA THR A 338 -22.35 -22.42 14.35
C THR A 338 -21.94 -21.75 15.65
N THR A 339 -21.71 -20.45 15.60
CA THR A 339 -21.52 -19.60 16.77
C THR A 339 -22.54 -18.45 16.75
N GLU A 340 -22.83 -17.89 17.91
CA GLU A 340 -23.59 -16.63 18.05
C GLU A 340 -22.69 -15.39 17.96
N HIS A 341 -21.37 -15.59 18.00
CA HIS A 341 -20.39 -14.51 18.03
C HIS A 341 -19.94 -14.11 16.62
N ARG A 342 -19.58 -12.84 16.45
CA ARG A 342 -18.99 -12.34 15.21
C ARG A 342 -17.54 -12.81 15.10
N GLN A 343 -17.13 -13.16 13.88
CA GLN A 343 -15.74 -13.52 13.59
C GLN A 343 -14.84 -12.30 13.42
N PRO A 344 -13.53 -12.40 13.74
CA PRO A 344 -12.54 -11.36 13.47
C PRO A 344 -12.40 -10.98 12.02
N ASP A 345 -12.72 -11.88 11.10
CA ASP A 345 -12.81 -11.61 9.69
C ASP A 345 -14.06 -12.30 9.15
N GLU A 346 -14.84 -11.61 8.31
CA GLU A 346 -16.02 -12.18 7.71
C GLU A 346 -16.21 -11.76 6.25
N TRP A 347 -16.72 -12.72 5.47
CA TRP A 347 -17.24 -12.46 4.14
C TRP A 347 -18.75 -12.46 4.18
N THR A 348 -19.35 -11.35 3.76
CA THR A 348 -20.79 -11.13 3.81
C THR A 348 -21.35 -10.93 2.40
N LEU A 349 -22.45 -11.62 2.11
CA LEU A 349 -23.23 -11.42 0.90
C LEU A 349 -24.46 -10.56 1.23
N PHE A 350 -24.56 -9.40 0.58
CA PHE A 350 -25.77 -8.56 0.59
C PHE A 350 -26.58 -8.77 -0.68
N ARG A 351 -27.91 -8.73 -0.57
CA ARG A 351 -28.82 -8.87 -1.71
C ARG A 351 -30.07 -8.01 -1.55
N THR A 352 -30.50 -7.44 -2.66
CA THR A 352 -31.82 -6.85 -2.85
C THR A 352 -32.22 -6.94 -4.33
N THR A 353 -33.39 -6.41 -4.67
CA THR A 353 -33.85 -6.25 -6.05
C THR A 353 -34.30 -4.82 -6.28
N PHE A 354 -33.91 -4.25 -7.41
CA PHE A 354 -34.45 -2.99 -7.91
C PHE A 354 -35.43 -3.27 -9.04
N GLN A 355 -36.61 -2.65 -9.03
CA GLN A 355 -37.58 -2.80 -10.10
C GLN A 355 -37.75 -1.46 -10.83
N PRO A 356 -37.24 -1.32 -12.08
CA PRO A 356 -37.38 -0.08 -12.83
C PRO A 356 -38.84 0.16 -13.21
N SER A 357 -39.34 1.37 -12.98
CA SER A 357 -40.74 1.77 -13.23
C SER A 357 -40.97 2.38 -14.62
N GLY A 358 -39.97 2.31 -15.51
CA GLY A 358 -40.00 2.88 -16.86
C GLY A 358 -38.71 2.66 -17.63
N THR A 359 -38.59 3.30 -18.80
CA THR A 359 -37.37 3.26 -19.63
C THR A 359 -36.26 4.08 -18.98
N VAL A 360 -35.15 3.41 -18.64
CA VAL A 360 -34.01 4.02 -17.95
C VAL A 360 -33.22 4.90 -18.92
N ARG A 361 -33.09 6.18 -18.57
CA ARG A 361 -32.24 7.17 -19.25
C ARG A 361 -30.83 7.20 -18.68
N ARG A 362 -30.71 7.07 -17.36
CA ARG A 362 -29.45 7.15 -16.61
C ARG A 362 -29.57 6.31 -15.35
N ALA A 363 -28.51 5.57 -15.02
CA ALA A 363 -28.39 4.88 -13.74
C ALA A 363 -26.98 5.07 -13.14
N ARG A 364 -26.90 5.42 -11.85
CA ARG A 364 -25.66 5.58 -11.10
C ARG A 364 -25.69 4.74 -9.83
N LEU A 365 -24.61 4.02 -9.58
CA LEU A 365 -24.40 3.26 -8.35
C LEU A 365 -23.27 3.89 -7.56
N TYR A 366 -23.54 4.26 -6.31
CA TYR A 366 -22.57 4.73 -5.34
C TYR A 366 -22.46 3.70 -4.22
N ALA A 367 -21.23 3.39 -3.79
CA ALA A 367 -21.02 2.48 -2.68
C ALA A 367 -19.82 2.87 -1.82
N ALA A 368 -19.93 2.60 -0.53
CA ALA A 368 -18.83 2.67 0.43
C ALA A 368 -18.87 1.42 1.32
N ALA A 369 -17.72 0.86 1.65
CA ALA A 369 -17.62 -0.32 2.50
C ALA A 369 -16.40 -0.21 3.40
N ASN A 370 -16.43 -0.86 4.55
CA ASN A 370 -15.20 -1.10 5.30
C ASN A 370 -14.47 -2.26 4.65
N HIS A 371 -13.19 -2.04 4.37
CA HIS A 371 -12.31 -2.93 3.63
C HIS A 371 -12.81 -3.17 2.21
N HIS A 372 -13.15 -4.39 1.78
CA HIS A 372 -13.45 -4.64 0.37
C HIS A 372 -14.93 -4.94 0.14
N ALA A 373 -15.51 -4.38 -0.93
CA ALA A 373 -16.76 -4.89 -1.49
C ALA A 373 -16.72 -4.97 -3.01
N GLN A 374 -17.36 -5.99 -3.57
CA GLN A 374 -17.62 -6.13 -5.01
C GLN A 374 -19.12 -6.22 -5.26
N LEU A 375 -19.67 -5.22 -5.95
CA LEU A 375 -21.08 -5.10 -6.28
C LEU A 375 -21.36 -5.60 -7.69
N SER A 376 -22.50 -6.26 -7.85
CA SER A 376 -23.01 -6.72 -9.14
C SER A 376 -24.48 -6.34 -9.30
N VAL A 377 -24.84 -5.88 -10.50
CA VAL A 377 -26.22 -5.57 -10.92
C VAL A 377 -26.55 -6.43 -12.12
N ALA A 378 -27.74 -7.05 -12.13
CA ALA A 378 -28.13 -8.02 -13.16
C ALA A 378 -27.10 -9.16 -13.36
N GLY A 379 -26.41 -9.56 -12.27
CA GLY A 379 -25.35 -10.57 -12.30
C GLY A 379 -24.00 -10.08 -12.85
N THR A 380 -23.89 -8.83 -13.30
CA THR A 380 -22.65 -8.25 -13.83
C THR A 380 -21.93 -7.45 -12.74
N ARG A 381 -20.67 -7.81 -12.44
CA ARG A 381 -19.79 -7.03 -11.55
C ARG A 381 -19.57 -5.64 -12.14
N CYS A 382 -19.93 -4.59 -11.41
CA CYS A 382 -19.93 -3.22 -11.94
C CYS A 382 -19.23 -2.19 -11.06
N LEU A 383 -19.00 -2.48 -9.78
CA LEU A 383 -18.32 -1.58 -8.87
C LEU A 383 -17.55 -2.39 -7.83
N ALA A 384 -16.32 -1.98 -7.54
CA ALA A 384 -15.56 -2.45 -6.39
C ALA A 384 -15.18 -1.25 -5.54
N THR A 385 -15.16 -1.43 -4.22
CA THR A 385 -14.74 -0.39 -3.28
C THR A 385 -13.76 -0.98 -2.28
N THR A 386 -12.79 -0.17 -1.90
CA THR A 386 -11.79 -0.48 -0.87
C THR A 386 -11.76 0.66 0.15
N SER A 387 -11.60 0.40 1.43
CA SER A 387 -11.37 1.45 2.43
C SER A 387 -10.85 0.88 3.75
N PHE A 388 -9.61 1.21 4.09
CA PHE A 388 -8.97 0.72 5.32
C PHE A 388 -8.91 1.74 6.46
N GLY A 389 -9.20 3.01 6.14
CA GLY A 389 -9.05 4.17 7.03
C GLY A 389 -9.90 4.12 8.29
N TYR A 390 -9.56 4.99 9.24
CA TYR A 390 -10.34 5.16 10.47
C TYR A 390 -11.75 5.69 10.17
N PRO A 391 -12.73 5.53 11.10
CA PRO A 391 -14.03 6.19 10.97
C PRO A 391 -13.89 7.68 10.67
N GLY A 392 -14.49 8.12 9.55
CA GLY A 392 -14.42 9.50 9.02
C GLY A 392 -13.35 9.75 7.96
N GLU A 393 -12.52 8.75 7.68
CA GLU A 393 -11.44 8.78 6.68
C GLU A 393 -11.69 7.77 5.55
N GLY A 394 -12.90 7.18 5.51
CA GLY A 394 -13.28 6.20 4.50
C GLY A 394 -13.62 6.83 3.16
N TYR A 395 -13.61 6.02 2.11
CA TYR A 395 -13.89 6.46 0.75
C TYR A 395 -15.15 5.83 0.18
N TYR A 396 -15.71 6.47 -0.85
CA TYR A 396 -16.77 5.90 -1.67
C TYR A 396 -16.42 5.96 -3.16
N ASP A 397 -17.00 5.01 -3.88
CA ASP A 397 -16.83 4.82 -5.31
C ASP A 397 -18.16 4.97 -6.04
N ALA A 398 -18.09 5.22 -7.35
CA ALA A 398 -19.28 5.32 -8.21
C ALA A 398 -19.08 4.61 -9.55
N ALA A 399 -20.16 4.04 -10.09
CA ALA A 399 -20.21 3.47 -11.44
C ALA A 399 -21.41 4.00 -12.23
N ASP A 400 -21.19 4.22 -13.52
CA ASP A 400 -22.27 4.35 -14.51
C ASP A 400 -22.73 2.94 -14.88
N ILE A 401 -23.97 2.60 -14.52
CA ILE A 401 -24.57 1.30 -14.82
C ILE A 401 -25.75 1.42 -15.76
N THR A 402 -25.90 2.56 -16.45
CA THR A 402 -27.01 2.82 -17.39
C THR A 402 -27.11 1.72 -18.44
N GLY A 403 -25.97 1.29 -18.99
CA GLY A 403 -25.90 0.23 -20.00
C GLY A 403 -26.42 -1.13 -19.52
N LEU A 404 -26.38 -1.41 -18.20
CA LEU A 404 -26.89 -2.68 -17.65
C LEU A 404 -28.42 -2.74 -17.66
N PHE A 405 -29.11 -1.60 -17.76
CA PHE A 405 -30.56 -1.52 -17.89
C PHE A 405 -31.02 -1.48 -19.36
N ALA A 406 -30.10 -1.41 -20.33
CA ALA A 406 -30.45 -1.41 -21.74
C ALA A 406 -31.16 -2.72 -22.11
N GLY A 407 -32.40 -2.63 -22.61
CA GLY A 407 -33.21 -3.79 -22.99
C GLY A 407 -33.82 -4.58 -21.82
N HIS A 408 -33.60 -4.16 -20.56
CA HIS A 408 -34.36 -4.71 -19.43
C HIS A 408 -35.80 -4.20 -19.49
N PRO A 409 -36.82 -5.09 -19.46
CA PRO A 409 -38.20 -4.65 -19.47
C PRO A 409 -38.54 -3.85 -18.22
N ALA A 410 -39.36 -2.82 -18.38
CA ALA A 410 -39.97 -2.13 -17.25
C ALA A 410 -40.72 -3.15 -16.37
N ASP A 411 -40.77 -2.87 -15.07
CA ASP A 411 -41.43 -3.68 -14.05
C ASP A 411 -40.84 -5.09 -13.84
N THR A 412 -39.65 -5.38 -14.37
CA THR A 412 -38.92 -6.63 -14.11
C THR A 412 -37.87 -6.43 -13.02
N PRO A 413 -37.90 -7.20 -11.91
CA PRO A 413 -36.90 -7.09 -10.86
C PRO A 413 -35.48 -7.38 -11.34
N VAL A 414 -34.56 -6.47 -11.05
CA VAL A 414 -33.13 -6.55 -11.33
C VAL A 414 -32.38 -6.84 -10.02
N PRO A 415 -31.64 -7.95 -9.92
CA PRO A 415 -30.90 -8.28 -8.70
C PRO A 415 -29.73 -7.31 -8.50
N VAL A 416 -29.56 -6.85 -7.27
CA VAL A 416 -28.39 -6.11 -6.79
C VAL A 416 -27.75 -6.95 -5.69
N THR A 417 -26.47 -7.26 -5.85
CA THR A 417 -25.72 -8.10 -4.91
C THR A 417 -24.39 -7.46 -4.58
N ALA A 418 -23.88 -7.70 -3.38
CA ALA A 418 -22.53 -7.28 -2.99
C ALA A 418 -21.84 -8.37 -2.17
N LEU A 419 -20.62 -8.72 -2.55
CA LEU A 419 -19.72 -9.55 -1.74
C LEU A 419 -18.76 -8.63 -1.00
N LEU A 420 -18.93 -8.53 0.31
CA LEU A 420 -18.08 -7.80 1.24
C LEU A 420 -17.05 -8.76 1.84
N HIS A 421 -15.80 -8.33 1.94
CA HIS A 421 -14.79 -8.95 2.80
C HIS A 421 -14.33 -7.90 3.82
N TRP A 422 -14.70 -8.13 5.08
CA TRP A 422 -14.32 -7.29 6.20
C TRP A 422 -13.25 -7.98 7.04
N TYR A 423 -12.09 -7.36 7.10
CA TYR A 423 -10.96 -7.74 7.95
C TYR A 423 -11.09 -7.15 9.35
N GLY A 424 -10.52 -7.84 10.34
CA GLY A 424 -10.29 -7.26 11.66
C GLY A 424 -9.19 -6.18 11.64
N PRO A 425 -9.04 -5.42 12.74
CA PRO A 425 -7.96 -4.44 12.86
C PRO A 425 -6.58 -5.12 12.79
N GLY A 426 -5.61 -4.43 12.19
CA GLY A 426 -4.24 -4.91 12.03
C GLY A 426 -3.33 -3.83 11.46
N GLN A 427 -2.12 -4.21 11.05
CA GLN A 427 -1.28 -3.31 10.24
C GLN A 427 -2.02 -2.99 8.93
N GLY A 428 -2.00 -1.72 8.53
CA GLY A 428 -2.72 -1.23 7.35
C GLY A 428 -4.25 -1.22 7.48
N ARG A 429 -4.83 -1.51 8.67
CA ARG A 429 -6.28 -1.72 8.85
C ARG A 429 -6.78 -1.16 10.17
N ALA A 430 -7.63 -0.13 10.12
CA ALA A 430 -8.23 0.44 11.32
C ALA A 430 -9.33 -0.45 11.91
N ALA A 431 -9.59 -0.28 13.21
CA ALA A 431 -10.80 -0.83 13.82
C ALA A 431 -12.04 -0.10 13.27
N GLY A 432 -13.06 -0.85 12.85
CA GLY A 432 -14.31 -0.30 12.30
C GLY A 432 -15.44 -1.32 12.28
N THR A 433 -16.68 -0.84 12.16
CA THR A 433 -17.87 -1.70 12.12
C THR A 433 -18.06 -2.29 10.73
N PRO A 434 -18.13 -3.63 10.54
CA PRO A 434 -18.40 -4.22 9.24
C PRO A 434 -19.69 -3.66 8.63
N GLY A 435 -19.68 -3.37 7.34
CA GLY A 435 -20.89 -2.96 6.65
C GLY A 435 -20.67 -2.37 5.27
N LEU A 436 -21.80 -2.03 4.66
CA LEU A 436 -21.91 -1.53 3.30
C LEU A 436 -22.91 -0.37 3.27
N LEU A 437 -22.59 0.68 2.53
CA LEU A 437 -23.48 1.76 2.16
C LEU A 437 -23.71 1.70 0.65
N VAL A 438 -24.96 1.76 0.20
CA VAL A 438 -25.30 1.75 -1.23
C VAL A 438 -26.34 2.82 -1.54
N ARG A 439 -26.16 3.52 -2.65
CA ARG A 439 -27.21 4.32 -3.29
C ARG A 439 -27.19 4.06 -4.79
N LEU A 440 -28.30 3.56 -5.32
CA LEU A 440 -28.58 3.43 -6.74
C LEU A 440 -29.63 4.49 -7.12
N THR A 441 -29.30 5.37 -8.06
CA THR A 441 -30.25 6.33 -8.64
C THR A 441 -30.54 5.98 -10.08
N VAL A 442 -31.81 6.04 -10.48
CA VAL A 442 -32.28 5.70 -11.82
C VAL A 442 -33.23 6.80 -12.31
N ASP A 443 -32.80 7.52 -13.34
CA ASP A 443 -33.58 8.54 -14.03
C ASP A 443 -34.24 7.94 -15.28
N TYR A 444 -35.50 8.25 -15.50
CA TYR A 444 -36.28 7.77 -16.65
C TYR A 444 -36.45 8.84 -17.74
N ASP A 445 -36.81 8.42 -18.95
CA ASP A 445 -37.05 9.34 -20.08
C ASP A 445 -38.23 10.30 -19.85
N ASP A 446 -39.18 9.92 -18.98
CA ASP A 446 -40.34 10.74 -18.62
C ASP A 446 -40.03 11.78 -17.52
N GLY A 447 -38.78 11.85 -17.05
CA GLY A 447 -38.31 12.79 -16.03
C GLY A 447 -38.51 12.31 -14.58
N ARG A 448 -39.10 11.14 -14.35
CA ARG A 448 -39.14 10.53 -12.99
C ARG A 448 -37.73 10.06 -12.57
N ARG A 449 -37.52 9.97 -11.26
CA ARG A 449 -36.31 9.42 -10.62
C ARG A 449 -36.71 8.43 -9.52
N ASP A 450 -36.17 7.22 -9.60
CA ASP A 450 -36.23 6.24 -8.51
C ASP A 450 -34.87 6.15 -7.82
N VAL A 451 -34.91 5.88 -6.51
CA VAL A 451 -33.72 5.74 -5.68
C VAL A 451 -33.86 4.49 -4.81
N LEU A 452 -32.87 3.60 -4.90
CA LEU A 452 -32.69 2.48 -3.98
C LEU A 452 -31.49 2.78 -3.07
N THR A 453 -31.70 2.77 -1.77
CA THR A 453 -30.63 2.91 -0.77
C THR A 453 -30.43 1.63 0.02
N SER A 454 -29.25 1.46 0.62
CA SER A 454 -29.06 0.49 1.70
C SER A 454 -29.98 0.86 2.86
N GLY A 455 -30.74 -0.13 3.35
CA GLY A 455 -31.87 0.12 4.24
C GLY A 455 -32.78 -1.11 4.39
N PRO A 456 -34.02 -0.92 4.92
CA PRO A 456 -35.03 -1.97 4.95
C PRO A 456 -35.27 -2.60 3.57
N GLY A 457 -35.42 -3.92 3.52
CA GLY A 457 -35.60 -4.68 2.27
C GLY A 457 -34.33 -5.35 1.74
N TRP A 458 -33.17 -5.02 2.30
CA TRP A 458 -31.93 -5.76 2.06
C TRP A 458 -31.83 -7.03 2.92
N SER A 459 -31.21 -8.05 2.36
CA SER A 459 -30.85 -9.29 3.05
C SER A 459 -29.34 -9.45 3.12
N ALA A 460 -28.82 -10.02 4.21
CA ALA A 460 -27.40 -10.24 4.44
C ALA A 460 -27.13 -11.61 5.08
N GLY A 461 -26.15 -12.35 4.55
CA GLY A 461 -25.73 -13.64 5.11
C GLY A 461 -24.27 -13.95 4.81
N GLU A 462 -23.76 -15.09 5.29
CA GLU A 462 -22.38 -15.50 5.04
C GLU A 462 -22.15 -15.80 3.56
N ALA A 463 -21.01 -15.35 3.05
CA ALA A 463 -20.51 -15.76 1.75
C ALA A 463 -19.83 -17.15 1.83
N PRO A 464 -19.46 -17.76 0.69
CA PRO A 464 -18.82 -19.08 0.67
C PRO A 464 -17.45 -19.12 1.37
N TYR A 465 -16.77 -17.98 1.43
CA TYR A 465 -15.46 -17.82 2.07
C TYR A 465 -15.54 -17.77 3.59
N ARG A 466 -14.49 -18.22 4.27
CA ARG A 466 -14.31 -18.10 5.71
C ARG A 466 -12.85 -17.93 6.07
N GLN A 467 -12.61 -17.41 7.26
CA GLN A 467 -11.28 -17.38 7.86
C GLN A 467 -10.85 -18.79 8.25
N SER A 468 -9.63 -19.14 7.85
CA SER A 468 -9.01 -20.45 8.04
C SER A 468 -7.69 -20.32 8.82
N GLY A 469 -7.68 -19.42 9.80
CA GLY A 469 -6.48 -19.03 10.55
C GLY A 469 -5.85 -17.74 10.05
N TYR A 470 -4.60 -17.51 10.44
CA TYR A 470 -3.82 -16.30 10.12
C TYR A 470 -2.59 -16.64 9.30
N ARG A 471 -2.22 -15.74 8.38
CA ARG A 471 -0.99 -15.92 7.61
C ARG A 471 0.25 -15.69 8.46
N ASN A 472 0.21 -14.70 9.32
CA ASN A 472 1.20 -14.36 10.35
C ASN A 472 0.55 -13.41 11.38
N ASP A 473 1.35 -12.81 12.27
CA ASP A 473 0.88 -11.93 13.34
C ASP A 473 0.47 -10.52 12.86
N GLU A 474 0.82 -10.11 11.64
CA GLU A 474 0.57 -8.76 11.11
C GLU A 474 -0.42 -8.73 9.93
N GLY A 475 -0.40 -9.77 9.09
CA GLY A 475 -1.05 -9.84 7.79
C GLY A 475 -2.50 -10.28 7.76
N ASP A 476 -2.95 -10.60 6.55
CA ASP A 476 -4.30 -11.07 6.27
C ASP A 476 -4.56 -12.45 6.87
N PRO A 477 -5.82 -12.81 7.14
CA PRO A 477 -6.14 -14.20 7.44
C PRO A 477 -5.94 -15.10 6.22
N VAL A 478 -5.80 -16.39 6.50
CA VAL A 478 -5.89 -17.42 5.46
C VAL A 478 -7.36 -17.51 5.05
N GLU A 479 -7.66 -17.26 3.78
CA GLU A 479 -9.01 -17.45 3.24
C GLU A 479 -9.22 -18.91 2.86
N HIS A 480 -10.40 -19.45 3.16
CA HIS A 480 -10.84 -20.77 2.71
C HIS A 480 -12.15 -20.61 1.93
N LEU A 481 -12.11 -20.95 0.64
CA LEU A 481 -13.29 -21.02 -0.21
C LEU A 481 -13.95 -22.40 -0.09
N ASP A 482 -15.20 -22.44 0.37
CA ASP A 482 -16.00 -23.66 0.43
C ASP A 482 -16.98 -23.72 -0.76
N GLY A 483 -16.70 -24.61 -1.72
CA GLY A 483 -17.51 -24.82 -2.91
C GLY A 483 -18.92 -25.33 -2.59
N HIS A 484 -19.14 -26.04 -1.49
CA HIS A 484 -20.51 -26.44 -1.08
C HIS A 484 -21.31 -25.23 -0.62
N ALA A 485 -20.64 -24.26 0.02
CA ALA A 485 -21.25 -23.01 0.44
C ALA A 485 -21.49 -22.04 -0.73
N ALA A 486 -20.95 -22.30 -1.93
CA ALA A 486 -21.16 -21.49 -3.13
C ALA A 486 -22.65 -21.36 -3.53
N ALA A 487 -23.50 -22.27 -3.07
CA ALA A 487 -24.96 -22.15 -3.22
C ALA A 487 -25.52 -20.85 -2.64
N SER A 488 -24.85 -20.21 -1.66
CA SER A 488 -25.28 -18.91 -1.12
C SER A 488 -25.24 -17.78 -2.15
N LEU A 489 -24.36 -17.88 -3.15
CA LEU A 489 -24.26 -16.92 -4.26
C LEU A 489 -25.48 -16.98 -5.18
N SER A 490 -26.20 -18.11 -5.21
CA SER A 490 -27.39 -18.28 -6.05
C SER A 490 -28.53 -17.35 -5.59
N PRO A 491 -29.22 -16.65 -6.52
CA PRO A 491 -30.40 -15.84 -6.20
C PRO A 491 -31.51 -16.62 -5.49
N ALA A 492 -31.59 -17.94 -5.68
CA ALA A 492 -32.60 -18.80 -5.06
C ALA A 492 -32.38 -19.05 -3.56
N HIS A 493 -31.15 -18.86 -3.06
CA HIS A 493 -30.84 -19.06 -1.66
C HIS A 493 -31.38 -17.90 -0.82
N ARG A 494 -32.16 -18.19 0.22
CA ARG A 494 -32.73 -17.15 1.10
C ARG A 494 -31.73 -16.70 2.15
N LEU A 495 -31.51 -15.39 2.24
CA LEU A 495 -30.66 -14.77 3.24
C LEU A 495 -31.53 -14.12 4.35
N PRO A 496 -31.05 -14.04 5.61
CA PRO A 496 -31.68 -13.25 6.65
C PRO A 496 -31.76 -11.75 6.29
N ALA A 497 -32.62 -10.99 6.98
CA ALA A 497 -32.66 -9.54 6.83
C ALA A 497 -31.33 -8.91 7.28
N ALA A 498 -30.87 -7.88 6.54
CA ALA A 498 -29.72 -7.09 6.93
C ALA A 498 -30.03 -6.26 8.19
N ILE A 499 -29.01 -6.03 9.04
CA ILE A 499 -29.14 -5.16 10.21
C ILE A 499 -28.79 -3.72 9.83
N MET A 500 -29.50 -2.74 10.39
CA MET A 500 -29.21 -1.33 10.19
C MET A 500 -28.40 -0.80 11.36
N CYS A 501 -27.21 -0.27 11.08
CA CYS A 501 -26.29 0.30 12.05
C CYS A 501 -26.44 1.83 12.19
N GLY A 502 -27.30 2.45 11.39
CA GLY A 502 -27.65 3.86 11.43
C GLY A 502 -27.48 4.57 10.08
N GLY A 503 -28.29 5.62 9.85
CA GLY A 503 -28.26 6.46 8.65
C GLY A 503 -26.96 7.24 8.51
N HIS A 504 -26.37 7.31 7.31
CA HIS A 504 -25.20 8.12 7.04
C HIS A 504 -25.57 9.61 6.87
N PRO A 505 -24.83 10.55 7.49
CA PRO A 505 -23.67 10.32 8.37
C PRO A 505 -24.05 9.82 9.77
N SER A 506 -23.25 8.89 10.32
CA SER A 506 -23.42 8.32 11.66
C SER A 506 -22.09 8.28 12.42
N SER A 507 -22.08 7.89 13.70
CA SER A 507 -20.82 7.73 14.45
C SER A 507 -19.91 6.65 13.85
N ALA A 508 -20.48 5.60 13.24
CA ALA A 508 -19.72 4.53 12.59
C ALA A 508 -19.12 4.97 11.26
N LEU A 509 -19.78 5.89 10.56
CA LEU A 509 -19.35 6.43 9.28
C LEU A 509 -19.67 7.92 9.20
N PRO A 510 -18.89 8.79 9.88
CA PRO A 510 -19.25 10.19 10.04
C PRO A 510 -18.99 11.03 8.80
N ARG A 511 -18.10 10.57 7.92
CA ARG A 511 -17.70 11.26 6.69
C ARG A 511 -17.17 10.24 5.68
N LEU A 512 -17.42 10.51 4.40
CA LEU A 512 -16.83 9.80 3.27
C LEU A 512 -16.13 10.76 2.30
N HIS A 513 -15.06 10.27 1.67
CA HIS A 513 -14.31 11.00 0.64
C HIS A 513 -14.48 10.35 -0.73
N PRO A 514 -14.56 11.11 -1.83
CA PRO A 514 -14.64 10.51 -3.16
C PRO A 514 -13.30 9.84 -3.53
N ARG A 515 -13.36 8.61 -4.04
CA ARG A 515 -12.16 7.88 -4.48
C ARG A 515 -11.51 8.55 -5.71
N ARG A 516 -10.17 8.57 -5.71
CA ARG A 516 -9.31 9.06 -6.81
C ARG A 516 -8.25 8.04 -7.26
N THR A 517 -8.17 6.91 -6.57
CA THR A 517 -7.19 5.85 -6.76
C THR A 517 -7.90 4.56 -7.12
N PHE A 518 -7.38 3.81 -8.08
CA PHE A 518 -8.08 2.62 -8.59
C PHE A 518 -7.09 1.47 -8.77
N PRO A 519 -7.35 0.30 -8.17
CA PRO A 519 -6.59 -0.90 -8.48
C PRO A 519 -6.79 -1.31 -9.94
N ALA A 520 -5.76 -1.87 -10.54
CA ALA A 520 -5.72 -2.53 -11.83
C ALA A 520 -5.26 -3.98 -11.66
N GLY A 521 -5.65 -4.83 -12.59
CA GLY A 521 -5.32 -6.23 -12.56
C GLY A 521 -5.58 -6.91 -13.89
N SER A 522 -4.82 -7.97 -14.17
CA SER A 522 -4.98 -8.79 -15.36
C SER A 522 -4.69 -10.24 -15.03
N PHE A 523 -5.38 -11.15 -15.72
CA PHE A 523 -5.08 -12.57 -15.59
C PHE A 523 -3.74 -12.90 -16.27
N VAL A 524 -2.87 -13.57 -15.52
CA VAL A 524 -1.57 -14.05 -15.97
C VAL A 524 -1.59 -15.59 -15.92
N PRO A 525 -1.41 -16.28 -17.05
CA PRO A 525 -1.19 -17.73 -17.05
C PRO A 525 0.24 -18.05 -16.58
N PRO A 526 0.50 -19.25 -16.04
CA PRO A 526 1.86 -19.66 -15.72
C PRO A 526 2.72 -19.73 -16.98
N ARG A 527 4.00 -19.40 -16.84
CA ARG A 527 4.97 -19.53 -17.91
C ARG A 527 5.24 -21.00 -18.26
N GLN A 528 5.19 -21.87 -17.25
CA GLN A 528 5.33 -23.31 -17.38
C GLN A 528 4.69 -24.04 -16.20
N PHE A 529 4.39 -25.32 -16.40
CA PHE A 529 4.05 -26.26 -15.33
C PHE A 529 5.24 -27.17 -15.05
N LEU A 530 5.53 -27.38 -13.78
CA LEU A 530 6.53 -28.28 -13.24
C LEU A 530 5.81 -29.43 -12.51
N VAL A 531 6.53 -30.54 -12.30
CA VAL A 531 6.05 -31.69 -11.52
C VAL A 531 7.08 -31.98 -10.44
N ALA A 532 6.66 -31.91 -9.18
CA ALA A 532 7.50 -32.23 -8.04
C ALA A 532 7.81 -33.74 -7.97
N GLY A 533 8.79 -34.14 -7.16
CA GLY A 533 9.24 -35.53 -7.03
C GLY A 533 8.15 -36.50 -6.55
N ASP A 534 7.09 -36.01 -5.93
CA ASP A 534 5.92 -36.77 -5.50
C ASP A 534 4.74 -36.75 -6.50
N GLY A 535 4.92 -36.11 -7.67
CA GLY A 535 3.88 -35.95 -8.69
C GLY A 535 3.07 -34.66 -8.57
N THR A 536 3.27 -33.83 -7.55
CA THR A 536 2.51 -32.57 -7.37
C THR A 536 2.73 -31.60 -8.54
N LEU A 537 1.63 -31.08 -9.10
CA LEU A 537 1.65 -30.04 -10.12
C LEU A 537 2.05 -28.69 -9.52
N VAL A 538 3.00 -27.99 -10.14
CA VAL A 538 3.46 -26.66 -9.71
C VAL A 538 3.47 -25.70 -10.90
N ALA A 539 2.70 -24.63 -10.81
CA ALA A 539 2.71 -23.53 -11.78
C ALA A 539 3.85 -22.55 -11.46
N ASP A 540 4.72 -22.27 -12.44
CA ASP A 540 5.80 -21.26 -12.36
C ASP A 540 5.42 -20.06 -13.23
N PHE A 541 5.22 -18.90 -12.60
CA PHE A 541 4.91 -17.64 -13.29
C PHE A 541 6.16 -16.97 -13.88
N GLY A 542 7.35 -17.48 -13.59
CA GLY A 542 8.64 -16.97 -14.06
C GLY A 542 9.14 -15.74 -13.30
N GLN A 543 8.27 -15.10 -12.51
CA GLN A 543 8.55 -13.92 -11.70
C GLN A 543 7.60 -13.86 -10.51
N VAL A 544 8.01 -13.13 -9.47
CA VAL A 544 7.17 -12.78 -8.32
C VAL A 544 6.10 -11.78 -8.77
N LEU A 545 4.83 -12.09 -8.49
CA LEU A 545 3.67 -11.27 -8.80
C LEU A 545 2.82 -11.09 -7.53
N PRO A 546 2.43 -9.86 -7.15
CA PRO A 546 1.27 -9.64 -6.29
C PRO A 546 0.01 -10.04 -7.03
N ALA A 547 -0.59 -11.16 -6.67
CA ALA A 547 -1.72 -11.70 -7.41
C ALA A 547 -2.67 -12.53 -6.55
N ARG A 548 -3.86 -12.77 -7.08
CA ARG A 548 -4.89 -13.67 -6.55
C ARG A 548 -4.90 -14.95 -7.38
N PRO A 549 -4.62 -16.13 -6.81
CA PRO A 549 -4.68 -17.38 -7.57
C PRO A 549 -6.09 -17.66 -8.12
N GLU A 550 -6.15 -18.17 -9.35
CA GLU A 550 -7.38 -18.61 -10.01
C GLU A 550 -7.19 -20.01 -10.59
N VAL A 551 -8.14 -20.92 -10.29
CA VAL A 551 -8.15 -22.29 -10.82
C VAL A 551 -9.56 -22.67 -11.25
N ASP A 552 -9.70 -23.22 -12.45
CA ASP A 552 -10.96 -23.79 -12.95
C ASP A 552 -10.85 -25.32 -12.96
N PHE A 553 -11.75 -25.98 -12.24
CA PHE A 553 -11.82 -27.43 -12.14
C PHE A 553 -12.92 -27.97 -13.03
N GLN A 554 -12.64 -29.10 -13.71
CA GLN A 554 -13.60 -29.76 -14.60
C GLN A 554 -14.62 -30.61 -13.85
N ASP A 555 -14.14 -31.42 -12.90
CA ASP A 555 -14.98 -32.36 -12.16
C ASP A 555 -14.52 -32.43 -10.70
N GLY A 556 -15.14 -31.62 -9.87
CA GLY A 556 -14.81 -31.54 -8.46
C GLY A 556 -15.19 -32.79 -7.67
N VAL A 557 -14.32 -33.17 -6.72
CA VAL A 557 -14.61 -34.25 -5.78
C VAL A 557 -15.31 -33.67 -4.54
N PRO A 558 -16.61 -33.95 -4.32
CA PRO A 558 -17.38 -33.31 -3.26
C PRO A 558 -16.76 -33.54 -1.87
N GLY A 559 -16.40 -32.46 -1.19
CA GLY A 559 -15.89 -32.47 0.19
C GLY A 559 -14.37 -32.67 0.29
N ARG A 560 -13.69 -32.88 -0.83
CA ARG A 560 -12.23 -32.89 -0.87
C ARG A 560 -11.71 -31.47 -0.67
N THR A 561 -10.85 -31.27 0.32
CA THR A 561 -10.12 -30.01 0.50
C THR A 561 -8.75 -30.10 -0.17
N ILE A 562 -8.49 -29.16 -1.09
CA ILE A 562 -7.19 -28.98 -1.74
C ILE A 562 -6.47 -27.85 -1.02
N MET A 563 -5.24 -28.13 -0.57
CA MET A 563 -4.37 -27.13 0.03
C MET A 563 -3.50 -26.48 -1.05
N LEU A 564 -4.09 -25.55 -1.82
CA LEU A 564 -3.31 -24.75 -2.77
C LEU A 564 -2.27 -23.95 -1.98
N ARG A 565 -1.03 -23.88 -2.47
CA ARG A 565 0.04 -23.16 -1.77
C ARG A 565 0.86 -22.32 -2.73
N ALA A 566 0.93 -21.03 -2.44
CA ALA A 566 1.78 -20.08 -3.13
C ALA A 566 3.17 -20.04 -2.49
N GLY A 567 4.19 -19.57 -3.21
CA GLY A 567 5.52 -19.34 -2.64
C GLY A 567 6.52 -18.64 -3.56
N TYR A 568 7.65 -18.23 -2.97
CA TYR A 568 8.75 -17.55 -3.66
C TYR A 568 9.79 -18.52 -4.22
N ALA A 569 10.00 -19.65 -3.53
CA ALA A 569 11.03 -20.62 -3.83
C ALA A 569 10.49 -22.05 -3.83
N LEU A 570 11.26 -22.94 -4.47
CA LEU A 570 11.01 -24.38 -4.47
C LEU A 570 12.11 -25.08 -3.67
N ARG A 571 11.75 -26.15 -2.97
CA ARG A 571 12.67 -27.09 -2.34
C ARG A 571 13.36 -27.96 -3.40
N PRO A 572 14.42 -28.71 -3.06
CA PRO A 572 15.07 -29.62 -3.99
C PRO A 572 14.16 -30.71 -4.59
N ASP A 573 13.07 -31.06 -3.92
CA ASP A 573 12.06 -32.02 -4.42
C ASP A 573 11.05 -31.38 -5.39
N GLY A 574 11.16 -30.08 -5.68
CA GLY A 574 10.28 -29.34 -6.58
C GLY A 574 8.98 -28.84 -5.95
N ARG A 575 8.74 -29.10 -4.66
CA ARG A 575 7.59 -28.56 -3.92
C ARG A 575 7.85 -27.11 -3.49
N VAL A 576 6.78 -26.34 -3.27
CA VAL A 576 6.90 -24.99 -2.71
C VAL A 576 7.54 -25.03 -1.33
N ASP A 577 8.54 -24.17 -1.13
CA ASP A 577 9.23 -24.05 0.16
C ASP A 577 8.43 -23.18 1.13
N ALA A 578 7.98 -23.81 2.22
CA ALA A 578 7.23 -23.17 3.30
C ALA A 578 8.12 -22.81 4.50
N GLY A 579 9.44 -22.98 4.39
CA GLY A 579 10.40 -22.59 5.43
C GLY A 579 10.36 -21.08 5.70
N LYS A 580 10.66 -20.68 6.95
CA LYS A 580 10.53 -19.31 7.45
C LYS A 580 11.12 -18.25 6.50
N THR A 581 12.33 -18.45 6.00
CA THR A 581 12.98 -17.50 5.09
C THR A 581 12.38 -17.51 3.68
N ALA A 582 12.01 -18.68 3.15
CA ALA A 582 11.42 -18.81 1.82
C ALA A 582 9.99 -18.25 1.76
N SER A 583 9.22 -18.39 2.84
CA SER A 583 7.84 -17.91 2.95
C SER A 583 7.72 -16.54 3.62
N GLN A 584 8.83 -15.95 4.08
CA GLN A 584 8.84 -14.70 4.86
C GLN A 584 7.95 -14.82 6.10
N ASN A 585 8.06 -15.94 6.82
CA ASN A 585 7.27 -16.30 7.99
C ASN A 585 5.75 -16.19 7.76
N THR A 586 5.28 -16.51 6.55
CA THR A 586 3.88 -16.36 6.14
C THR A 586 3.28 -17.70 5.72
N ASP A 587 2.09 -18.05 6.22
CA ASP A 587 1.28 -19.13 5.67
C ASP A 587 0.67 -18.67 4.33
N MET A 588 1.27 -19.13 3.24
CA MET A 588 0.89 -18.78 1.86
C MET A 588 -0.13 -19.78 1.26
N SER A 589 -0.91 -20.46 2.10
CA SER A 589 -1.94 -21.38 1.65
C SER A 589 -3.26 -20.70 1.26
N PHE A 590 -4.01 -21.40 0.41
CA PHE A 590 -5.38 -21.08 0.01
C PHE A 590 -6.21 -22.39 0.01
N PRO A 591 -6.73 -22.82 1.17
CA PRO A 591 -7.59 -23.98 1.25
C PRO A 591 -8.83 -23.84 0.36
N TYR A 592 -9.15 -24.89 -0.40
CA TYR A 592 -10.35 -24.94 -1.24
C TYR A 592 -11.09 -26.26 -1.05
N THR A 593 -12.31 -26.22 -0.55
CA THR A 593 -13.17 -27.41 -0.47
C THR A 593 -14.04 -27.52 -1.72
N GLN A 594 -13.88 -28.60 -2.47
CA GLN A 594 -14.56 -28.83 -3.74
C GLN A 594 -16.04 -29.21 -3.54
N ALA A 595 -16.91 -28.69 -4.40
CA ALA A 595 -18.24 -29.24 -4.72
C ALA A 595 -18.17 -30.22 -5.90
N ALA A 596 -19.31 -30.82 -6.28
CA ALA A 596 -19.41 -31.72 -7.43
C ALA A 596 -19.38 -30.97 -8.77
N GLY A 597 -18.72 -31.54 -9.79
CA GLY A 597 -18.76 -31.04 -11.16
C GLY A 597 -17.90 -29.79 -11.41
N PRO A 598 -18.14 -29.06 -12.51
CA PRO A 598 -17.35 -27.88 -12.89
C PRO A 598 -17.48 -26.75 -11.86
N GLN A 599 -16.34 -26.16 -11.49
CA GLN A 599 -16.30 -25.11 -10.47
C GLN A 599 -15.05 -24.23 -10.58
N GLU A 600 -15.16 -23.04 -10.01
CA GLU A 600 -14.11 -22.03 -10.03
C GLU A 600 -13.61 -21.75 -8.61
N PHE A 601 -12.29 -21.80 -8.44
CA PHE A 601 -11.61 -21.21 -7.31
C PHE A 601 -11.11 -19.81 -7.70
N ARG A 602 -11.47 -18.81 -6.90
CA ARG A 602 -11.00 -17.43 -7.02
C ARG A 602 -10.60 -16.94 -5.63
N ALA A 603 -9.33 -16.62 -5.42
CA ALA A 603 -8.92 -15.97 -4.19
C ALA A 603 -9.46 -14.53 -4.12
N THR A 604 -9.85 -14.06 -2.93
CA THR A 604 -10.20 -12.65 -2.69
C THR A 604 -9.01 -11.83 -2.21
N VAL A 605 -8.04 -12.48 -1.57
CA VAL A 605 -6.83 -11.88 -1.03
C VAL A 605 -5.65 -12.13 -1.97
N HIS A 606 -4.83 -11.10 -2.21
CA HIS A 606 -3.62 -11.25 -3.02
C HIS A 606 -2.42 -11.68 -2.15
N LEU A 607 -1.40 -12.30 -2.73
CA LEU A 607 -0.07 -12.43 -2.13
C LEU A 607 0.99 -12.15 -3.20
N GLY A 608 2.19 -11.73 -2.80
CA GLY A 608 3.37 -11.81 -3.66
C GLY A 608 3.84 -13.26 -3.76
N PHE A 609 3.90 -13.84 -4.97
CA PHE A 609 4.43 -15.18 -5.18
C PHE A 609 4.90 -15.42 -6.61
N ARG A 610 5.74 -16.42 -6.81
CA ARG A 610 6.18 -16.90 -8.13
C ARG A 610 5.65 -18.28 -8.48
N TYR A 611 5.41 -19.12 -7.47
CA TYR A 611 4.98 -20.50 -7.64
C TYR A 611 3.60 -20.71 -7.01
N LEU A 612 2.78 -21.55 -7.63
CA LEU A 612 1.53 -22.06 -7.07
C LEU A 612 1.51 -23.58 -7.23
N GLU A 613 1.54 -24.32 -6.12
CA GLU A 613 1.38 -25.78 -6.15
C GLU A 613 -0.08 -26.21 -5.93
N LEU A 614 -0.45 -27.30 -6.61
CA LEU A 614 -1.77 -27.92 -6.59
C LEU A 614 -1.65 -29.40 -6.19
N PRO A 615 -1.52 -29.71 -4.89
CA PRO A 615 -1.30 -31.08 -4.42
C PRO A 615 -2.45 -32.03 -4.77
N GLY A 616 -2.09 -33.20 -5.31
CA GLY A 616 -3.03 -34.26 -5.66
C GLY A 616 -3.96 -33.96 -6.85
N ILE A 617 -3.72 -32.87 -7.59
CA ILE A 617 -4.49 -32.52 -8.78
C ILE A 617 -3.72 -32.92 -10.02
N GLU A 618 -4.35 -33.76 -10.84
CA GLU A 618 -3.84 -34.13 -12.15
C GLU A 618 -4.11 -33.01 -13.16
N PRO A 619 -3.22 -32.77 -14.14
CA PRO A 619 -3.41 -31.73 -15.15
C PRO A 619 -4.74 -31.81 -15.92
N ALA A 620 -5.31 -33.02 -16.06
CA ALA A 620 -6.59 -33.22 -16.73
C ALA A 620 -7.82 -32.74 -15.90
N GLU A 621 -7.67 -32.57 -14.59
CA GLU A 621 -8.74 -32.12 -13.70
C GLU A 621 -8.98 -30.60 -13.77
N VAL A 622 -8.07 -29.83 -14.40
CA VAL A 622 -8.14 -28.37 -14.51
C VAL A 622 -8.26 -27.92 -15.96
N THR A 623 -9.01 -26.84 -16.21
CA THR A 623 -9.07 -26.17 -17.53
C THR A 623 -8.26 -24.89 -17.58
N ARG A 624 -8.04 -24.26 -16.42
CA ARG A 624 -7.33 -23.00 -16.29
C ARG A 624 -6.65 -22.95 -14.93
N VAL A 625 -5.39 -22.55 -14.95
CA VAL A 625 -4.61 -22.19 -13.76
C VAL A 625 -3.93 -20.87 -14.08
N GLY A 626 -3.96 -19.93 -13.15
CA GLY A 626 -3.21 -18.69 -13.27
C GLY A 626 -3.40 -17.81 -12.06
N ALA A 627 -3.11 -16.53 -12.23
CA ALA A 627 -3.26 -15.55 -11.16
C ALA A 627 -3.70 -14.20 -11.72
N CYS A 628 -4.60 -13.50 -11.02
CA CYS A 628 -4.99 -12.14 -11.36
C CYS A 628 -4.10 -11.16 -10.60
N THR A 629 -3.26 -10.40 -11.31
CA THR A 629 -2.35 -9.42 -10.68
C THR A 629 -3.12 -8.31 -9.99
N VAL A 630 -2.54 -7.70 -8.96
CA VAL A 630 -3.11 -6.53 -8.29
C VAL A 630 -2.02 -5.46 -8.19
N HIS A 631 -2.29 -4.28 -8.76
CA HIS A 631 -1.45 -3.10 -8.58
C HIS A 631 -2.25 -1.80 -8.71
N GLY A 632 -1.70 -0.66 -8.31
CA GLY A 632 -2.31 0.64 -8.56
C GLY A 632 -2.36 0.98 -10.06
N SER A 633 -3.48 1.56 -10.52
CA SER A 633 -3.55 2.16 -11.86
C SER A 633 -2.63 3.37 -11.93
N HIS A 634 -1.96 3.55 -13.07
CA HIS A 634 -1.10 4.70 -13.32
C HIS A 634 -1.43 5.37 -14.67
N PRO A 635 -1.29 6.70 -14.79
CA PRO A 635 -1.74 7.45 -15.97
C PRO A 635 -0.80 7.34 -17.17
N GLY A 636 0.46 6.95 -16.95
CA GLY A 636 1.45 6.84 -18.02
C GLY A 636 2.64 5.98 -17.59
N GLU A 637 3.58 5.77 -18.50
CA GLU A 637 4.81 5.04 -18.20
C GLU A 637 5.96 5.62 -19.03
N GLY A 638 6.95 6.16 -18.33
CA GLY A 638 8.23 6.55 -18.89
C GLY A 638 9.08 5.34 -19.26
N SER A 639 10.27 5.58 -19.80
CA SER A 639 11.13 4.50 -20.27
C SER A 639 12.60 4.84 -20.09
N PHE A 640 13.43 3.81 -20.01
CA PHE A 640 14.88 3.92 -20.00
C PHE A 640 15.50 2.68 -20.66
N SER A 641 16.55 2.90 -21.46
CA SER A 641 17.42 1.86 -22.00
C SER A 641 18.79 2.46 -22.32
N SER A 642 19.84 1.67 -22.20
CA SER A 642 21.23 2.12 -22.31
C SER A 642 22.09 1.17 -23.14
N SER A 643 23.37 1.49 -23.26
CA SER A 643 24.37 0.58 -23.83
C SER A 643 24.81 -0.53 -22.87
N ASP A 644 24.39 -0.51 -21.61
CA ASP A 644 24.73 -1.50 -20.59
C ASP A 644 23.51 -2.40 -20.29
N PRO A 645 23.53 -3.69 -20.69
CA PRO A 645 22.40 -4.57 -20.50
C PRO A 645 22.13 -4.91 -19.03
N ASP A 646 23.13 -4.85 -18.15
CA ASP A 646 22.93 -5.06 -16.71
C ASP A 646 22.18 -3.88 -16.10
N LEU A 647 22.48 -2.64 -16.54
CA LEU A 647 21.71 -1.46 -16.14
C LEU A 647 20.24 -1.54 -16.61
N ASP A 648 20.00 -1.99 -17.84
CA ASP A 648 18.63 -2.17 -18.37
C ASP A 648 17.87 -3.27 -17.60
N ALA A 649 18.57 -4.32 -17.13
CA ALA A 649 17.97 -5.34 -16.27
C ALA A 649 17.64 -4.79 -14.87
N VAL A 650 18.53 -3.98 -14.29
CA VAL A 650 18.29 -3.30 -13.01
C VAL A 650 17.13 -2.34 -13.11
N PHE A 651 17.06 -1.52 -14.18
CA PHE A 651 15.95 -0.61 -14.38
C PHE A 651 14.61 -1.35 -14.44
N ARG A 652 14.54 -2.51 -15.14
CA ARG A 652 13.34 -3.36 -15.16
C ARG A 652 12.98 -3.90 -13.78
N LEU A 653 13.95 -4.40 -13.01
CA LEU A 653 13.73 -4.84 -11.62
C LEU A 653 13.11 -3.73 -10.77
N LEU A 654 13.68 -2.53 -10.82
CA LEU A 654 13.16 -1.39 -10.07
C LEU A 654 11.76 -1.00 -10.55
N ARG A 655 11.52 -0.99 -11.87
CA ARG A 655 10.25 -0.61 -12.49
C ARG A 655 9.14 -1.55 -12.02
N ASP A 656 9.38 -2.86 -12.09
CA ASP A 656 8.40 -3.87 -11.70
C ASP A 656 8.12 -3.80 -10.19
N SER A 657 9.18 -3.59 -9.39
CA SER A 657 9.04 -3.43 -7.94
C SER A 657 8.25 -2.18 -7.57
N ALA A 658 8.46 -1.05 -8.26
CA ALA A 658 7.69 0.18 -8.02
C ALA A 658 6.21 0.00 -8.39
N LEU A 659 5.91 -0.64 -9.53
CA LEU A 659 4.53 -0.94 -9.94
C LEU A 659 3.83 -1.82 -8.90
N TYR A 660 4.50 -2.90 -8.50
CA TYR A 660 3.97 -3.91 -7.60
C TYR A 660 4.10 -3.55 -6.11
N GLY A 661 4.69 -2.41 -5.77
CA GLY A 661 4.65 -1.81 -4.43
C GLY A 661 3.40 -0.95 -4.17
N VAL A 662 2.55 -0.75 -5.17
CA VAL A 662 1.28 -0.03 -5.04
C VAL A 662 0.13 -1.00 -5.24
N GLN A 663 -0.80 -1.11 -4.29
CA GLN A 663 -2.09 -1.79 -4.47
C GLN A 663 -3.23 -0.82 -4.20
N GLU A 664 -3.99 -0.99 -3.12
CA GLU A 664 -4.96 -0.01 -2.64
C GLU A 664 -4.29 1.19 -1.95
N GLN A 665 -3.05 0.97 -1.50
CA GLN A 665 -2.14 1.91 -0.85
C GLN A 665 -0.70 1.59 -1.30
N PHE A 666 0.27 2.43 -0.94
CA PHE A 666 1.67 2.00 -1.00
C PHE A 666 1.88 0.95 0.08
N VAL A 667 2.31 -0.26 -0.24
CA VAL A 667 2.59 -1.28 0.77
C VAL A 667 4.08 -1.52 0.89
N ASP A 668 4.54 -1.83 2.09
CA ASP A 668 5.91 -2.27 2.35
C ASP A 668 6.23 -3.58 1.58
N THR A 669 5.33 -4.56 1.66
CA THR A 669 5.39 -5.82 0.92
C THR A 669 3.98 -6.34 0.60
N PRO A 670 3.74 -6.92 -0.59
CA PRO A 670 2.45 -7.49 -0.98
C PRO A 670 2.13 -8.86 -0.36
N THR A 671 2.88 -9.30 0.66
CA THR A 671 2.78 -10.66 1.22
C THR A 671 2.42 -10.68 2.70
N ARG A 672 3.34 -10.27 3.58
CA ARG A 672 3.18 -10.43 5.03
C ARG A 672 2.36 -9.31 5.67
N GLU A 673 2.93 -8.11 5.79
CA GLU A 673 2.40 -6.97 6.56
C GLU A 673 1.35 -6.20 5.77
N LYS A 674 1.69 -5.86 4.53
CA LYS A 674 0.87 -5.06 3.61
C LYS A 674 0.47 -3.71 4.21
N GLY A 675 1.33 -3.16 5.05
CA GLY A 675 1.11 -1.88 5.71
C GLY A 675 1.62 -0.74 4.83
N GLN A 676 0.89 0.37 4.79
CA GLN A 676 1.44 1.61 4.25
C GLN A 676 2.36 2.25 5.27
N PHE A 677 3.60 1.75 5.31
CA PHE A 677 4.68 2.33 6.09
C PHE A 677 5.11 3.66 5.48
N LEU A 678 5.43 4.63 6.34
CA LEU A 678 5.67 6.00 5.90
C LEU A 678 6.91 6.13 5.00
N ALA A 679 8.05 5.57 5.37
CA ALA A 679 9.25 5.65 4.54
C ALA A 679 9.11 4.87 3.23
N ASP A 680 8.45 3.72 3.27
CA ASP A 680 8.12 2.90 2.09
C ASP A 680 7.24 3.68 1.13
N ALA A 681 6.16 4.30 1.63
CA ALA A 681 5.28 5.14 0.83
C ALA A 681 6.03 6.30 0.17
N VAL A 682 6.93 6.98 0.90
CA VAL A 682 7.77 8.05 0.34
C VAL A 682 8.66 7.51 -0.79
N ASN A 683 9.37 6.41 -0.54
CA ASN A 683 10.33 5.84 -1.48
C ASN A 683 9.65 5.30 -2.75
N ILE A 684 8.55 4.57 -2.60
CA ILE A 684 7.76 4.05 -3.73
C ILE A 684 7.16 5.23 -4.50
N SER A 685 6.63 6.24 -3.81
CA SER A 685 6.09 7.45 -4.42
C SER A 685 7.13 8.21 -5.26
N TYR A 686 8.38 8.33 -4.81
CA TYR A 686 9.44 8.92 -5.64
C TYR A 686 9.62 8.18 -6.97
N ALA A 687 9.58 6.84 -6.94
CA ALA A 687 9.69 6.03 -8.15
C ALA A 687 8.45 6.19 -9.05
N THR A 688 7.25 6.09 -8.48
CA THR A 688 5.99 6.08 -9.24
C THR A 688 5.62 7.45 -9.81
N MET A 689 5.90 8.54 -9.08
CA MET A 689 5.78 9.90 -9.61
C MET A 689 6.73 10.12 -10.79
N ALA A 690 7.99 9.70 -10.66
CA ALA A 690 9.01 9.92 -11.68
C ALA A 690 8.79 9.08 -12.94
N LEU A 691 8.40 7.81 -12.79
CA LEU A 691 8.25 6.88 -13.91
C LEU A 691 6.85 6.83 -14.48
N PHE A 692 5.83 6.77 -13.62
CA PHE A 692 4.46 6.52 -14.05
C PHE A 692 3.57 7.78 -14.08
N GLY A 693 4.08 8.92 -13.63
CA GLY A 693 3.28 10.14 -13.43
C GLY A 693 2.14 9.95 -12.43
N GLU A 694 2.29 8.98 -11.52
CA GLU A 694 1.35 8.65 -10.47
C GLU A 694 1.32 9.79 -9.45
N HIS A 695 0.18 10.48 -9.28
CA HIS A 695 0.04 11.53 -8.25
C HIS A 695 -1.15 11.30 -7.31
N ALA A 696 -2.08 10.43 -7.66
CA ALA A 696 -3.33 10.23 -6.93
C ALA A 696 -3.14 9.43 -5.64
N PHE A 697 -2.41 8.31 -5.69
CA PHE A 697 -2.02 7.54 -4.51
C PHE A 697 -1.09 8.35 -3.63
N THR A 698 -0.13 9.09 -4.23
CA THR A 698 0.72 10.01 -3.48
C THR A 698 -0.09 11.07 -2.72
N ALA A 699 -1.03 11.75 -3.38
CA ALA A 699 -1.90 12.74 -2.74
C ALA A 699 -2.81 12.13 -1.66
N GLN A 700 -3.26 10.88 -1.86
CA GLN A 700 -4.05 10.15 -0.87
C GLN A 700 -3.20 9.86 0.38
N ALA A 701 -2.02 9.25 0.20
CA ALA A 701 -1.15 8.86 1.29
C ALA A 701 -0.67 10.06 2.13
N LEU A 702 -0.34 11.19 1.49
CA LEU A 702 -0.01 12.44 2.20
C LEU A 702 -1.14 12.92 3.13
N ARG A 703 -2.40 12.85 2.67
CA ARG A 703 -3.57 13.20 3.50
C ARG A 703 -3.79 12.20 4.62
N GLU A 704 -3.71 10.92 4.29
CA GLU A 704 -3.87 9.81 5.22
C GLU A 704 -2.88 9.91 6.40
N PHE A 705 -1.60 10.15 6.13
CA PHE A 705 -0.62 10.40 7.19
C PHE A 705 -0.96 11.69 7.96
N ALA A 706 -1.34 12.79 7.30
CA ALA A 706 -1.77 14.00 7.98
C ALA A 706 -2.98 13.79 8.91
N TRP A 707 -3.94 12.96 8.50
CA TRP A 707 -5.06 12.55 9.35
C TRP A 707 -4.59 11.75 10.57
N SER A 708 -3.61 10.86 10.40
CA SER A 708 -2.98 10.16 11.54
C SER A 708 -2.35 11.14 12.54
N ALA A 709 -1.68 12.20 12.05
CA ALA A 709 -1.12 13.27 12.87
C ALA A 709 -2.22 14.01 13.64
N GLY A 710 -3.29 14.42 12.95
CA GLY A 710 -4.43 15.08 13.56
C GLY A 710 -5.17 14.20 14.59
N ARG A 711 -5.17 12.88 14.40
CA ARG A 711 -5.85 11.91 15.26
C ARG A 711 -5.07 11.56 16.52
N TYR A 712 -3.77 11.28 16.40
CA TYR A 712 -2.98 10.71 17.50
C TYR A 712 -1.87 11.63 18.04
N TRP A 713 -1.46 12.64 17.27
CA TRP A 713 -0.25 13.43 17.52
C TRP A 713 -0.55 14.93 17.60
N ASN A 714 -1.68 15.31 18.20
CA ASN A 714 -2.23 16.67 18.12
C ASN A 714 -1.98 17.56 19.36
N ALA A 715 -1.27 17.07 20.39
CA ALA A 715 -1.09 17.76 21.66
C ALA A 715 0.37 17.81 22.16
N GLY A 716 0.72 18.91 22.84
CA GLY A 716 1.98 19.04 23.56
C GLY A 716 3.24 18.82 22.70
N GLY A 717 4.24 18.15 23.28
CA GLY A 717 5.52 17.84 22.64
C GLY A 717 5.44 16.77 21.55
N GLU A 718 4.27 16.15 21.35
CA GLU A 718 4.09 15.06 20.38
C GLU A 718 3.70 15.53 18.98
N LYS A 719 3.38 16.83 18.81
CA LYS A 719 3.10 17.42 17.50
C LYS A 719 4.24 17.18 16.51
N GLY A 720 3.89 17.12 15.22
CA GLY A 720 4.87 16.91 14.14
C GLY A 720 5.31 15.46 13.96
N ARG A 721 4.66 14.52 14.66
CA ARG A 721 4.82 13.08 14.49
C ARG A 721 3.64 12.53 13.69
N TYR A 722 3.89 11.42 13.02
CA TYR A 722 2.92 10.68 12.22
C TYR A 722 2.92 9.22 12.68
N ASN A 723 1.83 8.50 12.41
CA ASN A 723 1.91 7.07 12.55
C ASN A 723 2.93 6.49 11.54
N ALA A 724 3.74 5.52 11.98
CA ALA A 724 4.69 4.83 11.13
C ALA A 724 4.01 4.03 10.02
N VAL A 725 2.78 3.57 10.29
CA VAL A 725 1.90 2.87 9.35
C VAL A 725 0.54 3.54 9.36
N TYR A 726 -0.04 3.77 8.19
CA TYR A 726 -1.41 4.23 8.08
C TYR A 726 -2.30 3.24 7.30
N PRO A 727 -3.53 2.98 7.75
CA PRO A 727 -3.98 3.09 9.13
C PRO A 727 -3.30 2.01 9.98
N ASN A 728 -3.45 2.09 11.29
CA ASN A 728 -2.86 1.13 12.20
C ASN A 728 -3.87 0.66 13.25
N GLY A 729 -4.05 -0.66 13.35
CA GLY A 729 -4.99 -1.31 14.26
C GLY A 729 -4.55 -1.30 15.73
N ASP A 730 -3.26 -1.11 16.01
CA ASP A 730 -2.74 -0.93 17.38
C ASP A 730 -2.84 0.53 17.88
N GLY A 731 -3.33 1.44 17.04
CA GLY A 731 -3.54 2.85 17.36
C GLY A 731 -2.32 3.73 17.06
N LYS A 732 -1.56 4.08 18.11
CA LYS A 732 -0.55 5.15 18.09
C LYS A 732 0.87 4.57 18.10
N ARG A 733 1.53 4.55 16.94
CA ARG A 733 2.90 4.02 16.75
C ARG A 733 3.65 4.88 15.74
N ASP A 734 4.86 5.33 16.06
CA ASP A 734 5.70 6.13 15.15
C ASP A 734 7.12 5.56 15.02
N ILE A 735 7.80 5.98 13.95
CA ILE A 735 9.23 5.87 13.75
C ILE A 735 9.73 7.32 13.58
N PRO A 736 10.51 7.88 14.52
CA PRO A 736 10.75 9.31 14.61
C PRO A 736 11.30 9.97 13.34
N ASP A 737 12.31 9.36 12.72
CA ASP A 737 12.96 9.87 11.52
C ASP A 737 12.09 9.71 10.25
N PHE A 738 11.12 8.79 10.23
CA PHE A 738 10.14 8.72 9.14
C PHE A 738 9.27 9.97 9.11
N SER A 739 8.91 10.52 10.28
CA SER A 739 8.14 11.78 10.35
C SER A 739 8.87 12.94 9.67
N LEU A 740 10.21 12.96 9.72
CA LEU A 740 11.01 14.01 9.07
C LEU A 740 11.02 13.93 7.54
N MET A 741 10.53 12.82 6.94
CA MET A 741 10.45 12.66 5.48
C MET A 741 9.24 13.37 4.86
N LEU A 742 8.20 13.68 5.65
CA LEU A 742 6.93 14.26 5.17
C LEU A 742 7.11 15.58 4.41
N PRO A 743 7.89 16.56 4.91
CA PRO A 743 8.07 17.83 4.20
C PRO A 743 8.77 17.70 2.85
N GLU A 744 9.82 16.88 2.74
CA GLU A 744 10.52 16.65 1.46
C GLU A 744 9.62 15.90 0.48
N TRP A 745 8.79 14.97 0.97
CA TRP A 745 7.82 14.27 0.14
C TRP A 745 6.74 15.20 -0.42
N ALA A 746 6.20 16.11 0.41
CA ALA A 746 5.25 17.12 -0.02
C ALA A 746 5.87 18.15 -1.00
N GLU A 747 7.15 18.51 -0.82
CA GLU A 747 7.90 19.36 -1.76
C GLU A 747 8.07 18.67 -3.12
N GLU A 748 8.46 17.40 -3.15
CA GLU A 748 8.58 16.63 -4.39
C GLU A 748 7.21 16.49 -5.09
N TYR A 749 6.15 16.19 -4.35
CA TYR A 749 4.79 16.17 -4.91
C TYR A 749 4.42 17.52 -5.54
N HIS A 750 4.71 18.63 -4.86
CA HIS A 750 4.47 19.96 -5.42
C HIS A 750 5.31 20.23 -6.67
N LEU A 751 6.58 19.84 -6.70
CA LEU A 751 7.44 19.97 -7.87
C LEU A 751 6.86 19.21 -9.08
N ARG A 752 6.32 18.01 -8.87
CA ARG A 752 5.76 17.16 -9.94
C ARG A 752 4.40 17.64 -10.44
N THR A 753 3.57 18.18 -9.54
CA THR A 753 2.15 18.46 -9.83
C THR A 753 1.83 19.94 -10.02
N GLY A 754 2.52 20.82 -9.31
CA GLY A 754 2.15 22.23 -9.13
C GLY A 754 0.96 22.44 -8.19
N ASP A 755 0.47 21.39 -7.49
CA ASP A 755 -0.73 21.44 -6.67
C ASP A 755 -0.48 22.18 -5.36
N LEU A 756 -0.70 23.49 -5.39
CA LEU A 756 -0.59 24.35 -4.21
C LEU A 756 -1.79 24.19 -3.24
N ALA A 757 -2.90 23.61 -3.69
CA ALA A 757 -4.08 23.44 -2.84
C ALA A 757 -3.82 22.37 -1.77
N LEU A 758 -3.28 21.21 -2.18
CA LEU A 758 -2.88 20.18 -1.23
C LEU A 758 -1.71 20.64 -0.35
N VAL A 759 -0.74 21.40 -0.88
CA VAL A 759 0.33 22.00 -0.05
C VAL A 759 -0.28 22.84 1.08
N ARG A 760 -1.24 23.72 0.77
CA ARG A 760 -1.91 24.54 1.78
C ARG A 760 -2.70 23.72 2.80
N GLU A 761 -3.31 22.63 2.38
CA GLU A 761 -3.98 21.66 3.25
C GLU A 761 -3.00 21.04 4.27
N LEU A 762 -1.81 20.65 3.81
CA LEU A 762 -0.80 19.94 4.62
C LEU A 762 0.06 20.88 5.48
N LEU A 763 0.22 22.14 5.09
CA LEU A 763 1.16 23.10 5.71
C LEU A 763 1.09 23.17 7.24
N PRO A 764 -0.08 23.15 7.91
CA PRO A 764 -0.13 23.11 9.38
C PRO A 764 0.65 21.93 9.98
N HIS A 765 0.51 20.73 9.40
CA HIS A 765 1.22 19.53 9.86
C HIS A 765 2.72 19.57 9.52
N LEU A 766 3.07 20.10 8.34
CA LEU A 766 4.48 20.25 7.94
C LEU A 766 5.22 21.24 8.87
N LYS A 767 4.56 22.34 9.25
CA LYS A 767 5.08 23.30 10.25
C LYS A 767 5.25 22.65 11.62
N ASP A 768 4.28 21.83 12.06
CA ASP A 768 4.39 21.08 13.32
C ASP A 768 5.60 20.11 13.30
N THR A 769 5.92 19.53 12.14
CA THR A 769 7.08 18.63 11.90
C THR A 769 8.41 19.39 11.90
N ALA A 770 8.46 20.57 11.28
CA ALA A 770 9.61 21.46 11.38
C ALA A 770 9.85 21.86 12.84
N ASP A 771 8.80 22.24 13.57
CA ASP A 771 8.89 22.57 14.99
C ASP A 771 9.24 21.35 15.86
N TYR A 772 8.90 20.14 15.44
CA TYR A 772 9.31 18.89 16.10
C TYR A 772 10.82 18.72 16.08
N ALA A 773 11.47 18.92 14.94
CA ALA A 773 12.92 18.93 14.86
C ALA A 773 13.53 19.99 15.80
N LEU A 774 13.00 21.23 15.78
CA LEU A 774 13.50 22.33 16.62
C LEU A 774 13.36 22.06 18.13
N ARG A 775 12.28 21.42 18.57
CA ARG A 775 12.07 21.05 19.98
C ARG A 775 13.17 20.14 20.53
N HIS A 776 13.81 19.36 19.65
CA HIS A 776 14.84 18.39 20.01
C HIS A 776 16.28 18.90 19.77
N ILE A 777 16.46 20.20 19.52
CA ILE A 777 17.76 20.85 19.50
C ILE A 777 18.04 21.48 20.86
N PRO A 778 18.95 20.93 21.69
CA PRO A 778 19.29 21.54 22.97
C PRO A 778 20.05 22.86 22.74
N ALA A 779 19.74 23.85 23.58
CA ALA A 779 20.39 25.16 23.53
C ALA A 779 21.81 25.13 24.14
N ASP A 780 22.05 24.25 25.11
CA ASP A 780 23.29 24.15 25.87
C ASP A 780 23.76 22.69 25.99
N GLY A 781 25.02 22.50 26.40
CA GLY A 781 25.59 21.19 26.68
C GLY A 781 26.40 20.59 25.52
N PRO A 782 26.86 19.33 25.67
CA PRO A 782 27.83 18.74 24.75
C PRO A 782 27.35 18.53 23.31
N THR A 783 26.03 18.46 23.10
CA THR A 783 25.39 18.27 21.78
C THR A 783 24.60 19.49 21.32
N ALA A 784 24.82 20.67 21.93
CA ALA A 784 24.10 21.90 21.62
C ALA A 784 24.10 22.21 20.11
N GLY A 785 22.94 22.62 19.59
CA GLY A 785 22.76 22.98 18.17
C GLY A 785 22.54 21.79 17.22
N LEU A 786 22.58 20.55 17.70
CA LEU A 786 22.21 19.35 16.93
C LEU A 786 20.92 18.73 17.47
N VAL A 787 20.11 18.14 16.60
CA VAL A 787 18.96 17.33 17.02
C VAL A 787 19.46 16.12 17.80
N THR A 788 18.97 15.96 19.03
CA THR A 788 19.30 14.82 19.91
C THR A 788 18.06 14.17 20.48
N THR A 789 18.10 12.84 20.63
CA THR A 789 17.02 12.07 21.28
C THR A 789 15.65 12.45 20.72
N LEU A 790 15.52 12.41 19.39
CA LEU A 790 14.30 12.78 18.67
C LEU A 790 13.11 12.02 19.29
N GLY A 791 12.10 12.74 19.79
CA GLY A 791 11.12 12.17 20.69
C GLY A 791 10.20 11.18 19.97
N GLY A 792 10.16 9.93 20.43
CA GLY A 792 9.28 8.90 19.88
C GLY A 792 9.98 7.59 19.55
N GLY A 793 9.23 6.68 18.93
CA GLY A 793 9.67 5.30 18.69
C GLY A 793 9.74 4.47 19.97
N SER A 794 9.99 3.18 19.79
CA SER A 794 10.20 2.21 20.86
C SER A 794 11.14 1.10 20.39
N GLY A 795 11.76 0.40 21.34
CA GLY A 795 12.68 -0.71 21.04
C GLY A 795 13.77 -0.31 20.02
N PRO A 796 13.92 -1.05 18.90
CA PRO A 796 14.95 -0.77 17.89
C PRO A 796 14.70 0.52 17.08
N TYR A 797 13.55 1.17 17.27
CA TYR A 797 13.12 2.38 16.56
C TYR A 797 13.24 3.67 17.40
N LEU A 798 13.66 3.53 18.65
CA LEU A 798 13.79 4.64 19.58
C LEU A 798 14.78 5.69 19.03
N HIS A 799 14.32 6.95 18.93
CA HIS A 799 15.10 8.08 18.40
C HIS A 799 15.57 7.92 16.94
N GLY A 800 14.84 7.16 16.13
CA GLY A 800 15.08 6.99 14.70
C GLY A 800 16.03 5.83 14.35
N ILE A 801 15.78 5.22 13.20
CA ILE A 801 16.34 3.93 12.80
C ILE A 801 17.55 4.02 11.89
N VAL A 802 17.77 5.16 11.24
CA VAL A 802 18.82 5.42 10.23
C VAL A 802 18.65 4.57 8.96
N ASP A 803 18.69 3.25 9.09
CA ASP A 803 18.48 2.28 8.02
C ASP A 803 17.87 0.98 8.59
N TRP A 804 17.20 0.22 7.71
CA TRP A 804 16.53 -1.03 8.05
C TRP A 804 16.73 -2.09 6.95
N PRO A 805 16.81 -3.38 7.32
CA PRO A 805 17.01 -3.92 8.68
C PRO A 805 18.42 -3.63 9.21
N ALA A 806 18.75 -4.10 10.42
CA ALA A 806 20.04 -3.82 11.06
C ALA A 806 21.28 -4.07 10.17
N PRO A 807 21.34 -5.12 9.32
CA PRO A 807 22.44 -5.28 8.35
C PRO A 807 22.58 -4.12 7.36
N GLY A 808 21.48 -3.46 6.98
CA GLY A 808 21.45 -2.28 6.10
C GLY A 808 22.11 -1.03 6.70
N ARG A 809 22.44 -1.04 7.99
CA ARG A 809 23.16 0.05 8.66
C ARG A 809 24.67 0.00 8.44
N PHE A 810 25.22 -1.11 7.96
CA PHE A 810 26.66 -1.27 7.72
C PHE A 810 27.54 -0.84 8.90
N GLY A 811 27.12 -1.19 10.12
CA GLY A 811 27.85 -0.88 11.35
C GLY A 811 27.68 0.57 11.86
N TYR A 812 26.69 1.31 11.37
CA TYR A 812 26.36 2.65 11.88
C TYR A 812 26.28 2.67 13.41
N ASP A 813 26.92 3.67 14.03
CA ASP A 813 26.93 3.85 15.49
C ASP A 813 25.57 4.38 16.00
N MET A 814 24.70 3.45 16.38
CA MET A 814 23.36 3.75 16.87
C MET A 814 23.34 4.34 18.30
N GLU A 815 24.46 4.31 19.02
CA GLU A 815 24.60 4.86 20.38
C GLU A 815 24.82 6.39 20.38
N CYS A 816 24.96 7.00 19.19
CA CYS A 816 25.02 8.44 19.05
C CYS A 816 23.68 9.09 19.46
N ALA A 817 23.75 10.05 20.38
CA ALA A 817 22.61 10.87 20.77
C ALA A 817 22.22 11.85 19.64
N ALA A 818 23.24 12.43 18.97
CA ALA A 818 23.11 13.31 17.81
C ALA A 818 23.52 12.56 16.53
N LYS A 819 22.64 11.75 15.95
CA LYS A 819 22.92 10.99 14.72
C LYS A 819 23.02 11.92 13.52
N THR A 820 24.06 11.79 12.70
CA THR A 820 24.30 12.62 11.51
C THR A 820 23.16 12.54 10.50
N THR A 821 22.61 11.35 10.25
CA THR A 821 21.49 11.15 9.33
C THR A 821 20.20 11.84 9.80
N VAL A 822 19.85 11.70 11.09
CA VAL A 822 18.69 12.38 11.69
C VAL A 822 18.83 13.90 11.61
N ASN A 823 20.03 14.42 11.87
CA ASN A 823 20.32 15.85 11.76
C ASN A 823 20.21 16.36 10.31
N ALA A 824 20.68 15.57 9.34
CA ALA A 824 20.53 15.89 7.92
C ALA A 824 19.07 15.84 7.47
N GLN A 825 18.28 14.86 7.92
CA GLN A 825 16.83 14.82 7.65
C GLN A 825 16.08 15.97 8.31
N ALA A 826 16.45 16.37 9.53
CA ALA A 826 15.89 17.55 10.18
C ALA A 826 16.18 18.84 9.41
N PHE A 827 17.40 18.97 8.85
CA PHE A 827 17.71 20.04 7.90
C PHE A 827 16.78 20.01 6.68
N SER A 828 16.57 18.84 6.07
CA SER A 828 15.66 18.66 4.94
C SER A 828 14.24 19.10 5.30
N ALA A 829 13.71 18.61 6.43
CA ALA A 829 12.38 18.96 6.92
C ALA A 829 12.19 20.47 7.10
N LEU A 830 13.18 21.17 7.68
CA LEU A 830 13.16 22.62 7.87
C LEU A 830 13.21 23.37 6.52
N MET A 831 14.10 22.96 5.61
CA MET A 831 14.27 23.62 4.31
C MET A 831 13.07 23.40 3.39
N SER A 832 12.55 22.18 3.29
CA SER A 832 11.36 21.87 2.52
C SER A 832 10.13 22.60 3.04
N THR A 833 9.95 22.66 4.37
CA THR A 833 8.87 23.45 4.96
C THR A 833 9.02 24.94 4.65
N ALA A 834 10.24 25.50 4.71
CA ALA A 834 10.49 26.90 4.35
C ALA A 834 10.09 27.19 2.89
N ARG A 835 10.49 26.33 1.94
CA ARG A 835 10.15 26.49 0.52
C ARG A 835 8.66 26.33 0.25
N LEU A 836 7.98 25.40 0.92
CA LEU A 836 6.53 25.24 0.82
C LEU A 836 5.77 26.42 1.43
N CYS A 837 6.26 26.99 2.54
CA CYS A 837 5.75 28.24 3.08
C CYS A 837 5.92 29.39 2.08
N SER A 838 7.08 29.50 1.44
CA SER A 838 7.34 30.49 0.37
C SER A 838 6.35 30.35 -0.78
N ALA A 839 6.17 29.13 -1.29
CA ALA A 839 5.22 28.82 -2.37
C ALA A 839 3.77 29.17 -2.00
N ALA A 840 3.39 29.03 -0.73
CA ALA A 840 2.08 29.40 -0.23
C ALA A 840 1.91 30.89 0.12
N GLY A 841 2.99 31.68 0.15
CA GLY A 841 3.01 33.09 0.53
C GLY A 841 3.16 33.35 2.04
N GLU A 842 3.62 32.37 2.82
CA GLU A 842 3.85 32.47 4.28
C GLU A 842 5.30 32.88 4.62
N HIS A 843 5.66 34.15 4.41
CA HIS A 843 7.04 34.64 4.51
C HIS A 843 7.67 34.62 5.93
N GLN A 844 6.88 34.77 6.99
CA GLN A 844 7.41 34.74 8.36
C GLN A 844 7.87 33.32 8.78
N PRO A 845 7.03 32.28 8.62
CA PRO A 845 7.47 30.89 8.79
C PRO A 845 8.63 30.50 7.87
N GLU A 846 8.59 30.91 6.59
CA GLU A 846 9.68 30.69 5.62
C GLU A 846 11.03 31.14 6.20
N ALA A 847 11.14 32.42 6.60
CA ALA A 847 12.39 32.97 7.12
C ALA A 847 12.86 32.27 8.41
N ARG A 848 11.92 31.91 9.31
CA ARG A 848 12.23 31.20 10.56
C ARG A 848 12.85 29.83 10.30
N TYR A 849 12.23 29.01 9.46
CA TYR A 849 12.69 27.65 9.21
C TYR A 849 13.96 27.64 8.36
N GLN A 850 14.08 28.55 7.39
CA GLN A 850 15.31 28.70 6.63
C GLN A 850 16.50 29.06 7.54
N ALA A 851 16.35 30.06 8.42
CA ALA A 851 17.42 30.46 9.33
C ALA A 851 17.84 29.31 10.27
N ALA A 852 16.88 28.53 10.76
CA ALA A 852 17.14 27.37 11.60
C ALA A 852 17.85 26.24 10.84
N ALA A 853 17.44 25.96 9.60
CA ALA A 853 18.10 24.98 8.73
C ALA A 853 19.56 25.39 8.47
N GLU A 854 19.82 26.66 8.14
CA GLU A 854 21.17 27.16 7.91
C GLU A 854 22.06 27.06 9.16
N ALA A 855 21.50 27.30 10.34
CA ALA A 855 22.20 27.12 11.62
C ALA A 855 22.52 25.65 11.91
N LEU A 856 21.57 24.75 11.66
CA LEU A 856 21.77 23.31 11.81
C LEU A 856 22.82 22.80 10.83
N ALA A 857 22.77 23.21 9.56
CA ALA A 857 23.76 22.84 8.55
C ALA A 857 25.19 23.30 8.92
N ARG A 858 25.34 24.51 9.47
CA ARG A 858 26.63 24.97 10.03
C ARG A 858 27.10 24.05 11.15
N THR A 859 26.22 23.76 12.11
CA THR A 859 26.56 22.91 13.27
C THR A 859 26.93 21.49 12.84
N ILE A 860 26.22 20.91 11.86
CA ILE A 860 26.56 19.60 11.28
C ILE A 860 27.99 19.63 10.72
N ARG A 861 28.33 20.63 9.89
CA ARG A 861 29.69 20.74 9.32
C ARG A 861 30.76 20.92 10.39
N ASP A 862 30.49 21.73 11.40
CA ASP A 862 31.50 22.12 12.39
C ASP A 862 31.72 21.03 13.47
N ARG A 863 30.68 20.24 13.78
CA ARG A 863 30.67 19.34 14.94
C ARG A 863 30.66 17.86 14.57
N LEU A 864 30.14 17.51 13.39
CA LEU A 864 30.04 16.11 12.93
C LEU A 864 31.10 15.76 11.88
N ARG A 865 31.98 16.70 11.53
CA ARG A 865 33.20 16.43 10.77
C ARG A 865 34.39 16.31 11.73
N VAL A 866 35.03 15.15 11.74
CA VAL A 866 36.22 14.86 12.55
C VAL A 866 37.30 14.32 11.63
N ASP A 867 38.52 14.82 11.78
CA ASP A 867 39.68 14.43 10.96
C ASP A 867 39.40 14.45 9.45
N GLY A 868 38.59 15.43 9.01
CA GLY A 868 38.27 15.66 7.60
C GLY A 868 37.15 14.79 7.04
N VAL A 869 36.45 13.96 7.84
CA VAL A 869 35.33 13.12 7.39
C VAL A 869 34.09 13.29 8.27
N MET A 870 32.89 13.05 7.72
CA MET A 870 31.67 13.00 8.51
C MET A 870 31.61 11.70 9.33
N VAL A 871 31.45 11.83 10.65
CA VAL A 871 31.23 10.69 11.57
C VAL A 871 29.74 10.41 11.76
N ASP A 872 29.39 9.25 12.31
CA ASP A 872 27.99 8.83 12.51
C ASP A 872 27.21 9.69 13.49
N GLY A 873 27.88 10.43 14.36
CA GLY A 873 27.22 11.35 15.27
C GLY A 873 28.08 11.78 16.45
N LEU A 874 27.45 12.44 17.41
CA LEU A 874 27.99 12.65 18.75
C LEU A 874 27.24 11.80 19.77
N HIS A 875 27.98 11.22 20.71
CA HIS A 875 27.41 10.65 21.93
C HIS A 875 26.90 11.76 22.87
N ALA A 876 26.14 11.38 23.89
CA ALA A 876 25.51 12.33 24.81
C ALA A 876 26.52 13.21 25.58
N ASP A 877 27.75 12.74 25.75
CA ASP A 877 28.85 13.49 26.39
C ASP A 877 29.62 14.41 25.41
N GLY A 878 29.20 14.45 24.14
CA GLY A 878 29.80 15.25 23.08
C GLY A 878 31.02 14.61 22.41
N THR A 879 31.40 13.40 22.81
CA THR A 879 32.44 12.66 22.11
C THR A 879 31.95 12.22 20.72
N PRO A 880 32.75 12.39 19.65
CA PRO A 880 32.36 11.96 18.33
C PRO A 880 32.43 10.44 18.19
N SER A 881 31.55 9.87 17.38
CA SER A 881 31.65 8.47 16.98
C SER A 881 33.01 8.20 16.35
N LYS A 882 33.53 7.00 16.60
CA LYS A 882 34.75 6.50 15.94
C LYS A 882 34.47 5.92 14.56
N HIS A 883 33.20 5.82 14.17
CA HIS A 883 32.78 5.29 12.88
C HIS A 883 32.34 6.42 11.94
N ALA A 884 32.72 6.29 10.67
CA ALA A 884 32.42 7.23 9.59
C ALA A 884 31.76 6.46 8.43
N SER A 885 30.48 6.13 8.61
CA SER A 885 29.69 5.36 7.66
C SER A 885 29.52 6.06 6.31
N GLN A 886 29.02 5.30 5.34
CA GLN A 886 28.58 5.86 4.06
C GLN A 886 27.37 6.79 4.26
N HIS A 887 26.43 6.41 5.13
CA HIS A 887 25.25 7.20 5.51
C HIS A 887 25.60 8.59 6.04
N ALA A 888 26.59 8.66 6.94
CA ALA A 888 27.04 9.91 7.55
C ALA A 888 27.56 10.94 6.52
N SER A 889 28.07 10.49 5.38
CA SER A 889 28.52 11.38 4.30
C SER A 889 27.48 11.57 3.20
N SER A 890 26.75 10.51 2.83
CA SER A 890 25.77 10.56 1.72
C SER A 890 24.59 11.47 2.02
N PHE A 891 24.07 11.48 3.25
CA PHE A 891 22.95 12.34 3.63
C PHE A 891 23.31 13.83 3.53
N PRO A 892 24.34 14.35 4.24
CA PRO A 892 24.75 15.75 4.11
C PRO A 892 25.12 16.16 2.69
N LEU A 893 25.79 15.29 1.93
CA LEU A 893 26.22 15.59 0.57
C LEU A 893 25.02 15.68 -0.38
N SER A 894 24.07 14.75 -0.31
CA SER A 894 22.85 14.74 -1.15
C SER A 894 21.91 15.92 -0.89
N LEU A 895 22.00 16.54 0.29
CA LEU A 895 21.17 17.67 0.72
C LEU A 895 21.89 19.02 0.61
N GLY A 896 23.12 19.04 0.11
CA GLY A 896 23.92 20.27 -0.03
C GLY A 896 24.39 20.88 1.29
N ILE A 897 24.46 20.08 2.36
CA ILE A 897 24.99 20.50 3.67
C ILE A 897 26.52 20.51 3.65
N THR A 898 27.15 19.53 2.99
CA THR A 898 28.61 19.43 2.86
C THR A 898 29.18 20.68 2.19
N ALA A 899 30.26 21.24 2.74
CA ALA A 899 30.87 22.44 2.17
C ALA A 899 31.46 22.13 0.77
N PRO A 900 31.43 23.07 -0.19
CA PRO A 900 31.98 22.84 -1.53
C PRO A 900 33.44 22.37 -1.55
N GLY A 901 34.27 22.81 -0.58
CA GLY A 901 35.67 22.39 -0.46
C GLY A 901 35.86 20.94 -0.02
N ASP A 902 34.87 20.34 0.65
CA ASP A 902 34.93 18.96 1.15
C ASP A 902 34.15 17.98 0.26
N ALA A 903 33.21 18.49 -0.54
CA ALA A 903 32.24 17.69 -1.29
C ALA A 903 32.89 16.65 -2.22
N ALA A 904 33.92 17.03 -2.97
CA ALA A 904 34.62 16.11 -3.88
C ALA A 904 35.39 15.02 -3.12
N ALA A 905 35.98 15.34 -1.96
CA ALA A 905 36.70 14.39 -1.14
C ALA A 905 35.74 13.37 -0.49
N ASP A 906 34.62 13.84 0.06
CA ASP A 906 33.57 12.98 0.61
C ASP A 906 32.99 12.06 -0.46
N ALA A 907 32.68 12.60 -1.64
CA ALA A 907 32.14 11.85 -2.77
C ALA A 907 33.11 10.77 -3.26
N GLY A 908 34.39 11.11 -3.42
CA GLY A 908 35.43 10.15 -3.78
C GLY A 908 35.60 9.05 -2.74
N ARG A 909 35.53 9.39 -1.44
CA ARG A 909 35.58 8.41 -0.34
C ARG A 909 34.40 7.45 -0.41
N ILE A 910 33.16 7.95 -0.48
CA ILE A 910 31.98 7.07 -0.48
C ILE A 910 31.85 6.29 -1.79
N ALA A 911 32.37 6.78 -2.92
CA ALA A 911 32.48 6.02 -4.15
C ALA A 911 33.46 4.84 -3.99
N ALA A 912 34.63 5.07 -3.38
CA ALA A 912 35.64 4.04 -3.14
C ALA A 912 35.20 2.95 -2.15
N MET A 913 34.17 3.21 -1.34
CA MET A 913 33.58 2.21 -0.43
C MET A 913 32.71 1.16 -1.15
N GLY A 914 32.32 1.40 -2.42
CA GLY A 914 31.32 0.59 -3.10
C GLY A 914 29.94 0.72 -2.43
N MET A 915 29.11 -0.33 -2.51
CA MET A 915 27.81 -0.35 -1.83
C MET A 915 27.96 -0.68 -0.34
N ALA A 916 27.82 0.33 0.51
CA ALA A 916 27.83 0.22 1.97
C ALA A 916 26.65 0.99 2.61
N GLN A 917 25.51 1.01 1.91
CA GLN A 917 24.28 1.66 2.33
C GLN A 917 23.08 0.75 2.05
N GLY A 918 22.14 0.69 2.99
CA GLY A 918 20.99 -0.20 2.94
C GLY A 918 19.96 0.21 1.88
N PRO A 919 19.08 -0.71 1.45
CA PRO A 919 18.14 -0.43 0.37
C PRO A 919 17.11 0.66 0.72
N MET A 920 16.79 0.88 1.99
CA MET A 920 15.86 1.93 2.45
C MET A 920 16.36 3.34 2.11
N THR A 921 17.68 3.57 2.24
CA THR A 921 18.27 4.92 2.11
C THR A 921 19.17 5.07 0.89
N VAL A 922 19.35 4.04 0.07
CA VAL A 922 20.31 4.03 -1.06
C VAL A 922 20.14 5.18 -2.05
N HIS A 923 18.93 5.74 -2.19
CA HIS A 923 18.69 6.94 -3.01
C HIS A 923 19.55 8.14 -2.58
N ARG A 924 19.88 8.28 -1.28
CA ARG A 924 20.78 9.34 -0.78
C ARG A 924 22.20 9.15 -1.29
N LEU A 925 22.71 7.92 -1.31
CA LEU A 925 24.03 7.60 -1.86
C LEU A 925 24.10 7.91 -3.36
N VAL A 926 23.12 7.43 -4.12
CA VAL A 926 23.07 7.68 -5.57
C VAL A 926 23.00 9.16 -5.86
N ARG A 927 22.11 9.90 -5.19
CA ARG A 927 21.97 11.36 -5.36
C ARG A 927 23.24 12.11 -4.97
N ALA A 928 23.91 11.72 -3.89
CA ALA A 928 25.16 12.34 -3.44
C ALA A 928 26.28 12.22 -4.50
N LEU A 929 26.44 11.03 -5.09
CA LEU A 929 27.44 10.79 -6.14
C LEU A 929 27.07 11.46 -7.46
N ALA A 930 25.80 11.37 -7.86
CA ALA A 930 25.31 11.98 -9.09
C ALA A 930 25.44 13.51 -9.07
N ALA A 931 25.13 14.15 -7.93
CA ALA A 931 25.27 15.59 -7.76
C ALA A 931 26.73 16.09 -7.83
N GLN A 932 27.71 15.21 -7.66
CA GLN A 932 29.14 15.52 -7.80
C GLN A 932 29.70 15.09 -9.17
N GLY A 933 28.85 14.66 -10.09
CA GLY A 933 29.26 14.22 -11.43
C GLY A 933 30.01 12.88 -11.45
N LEU A 934 29.97 12.10 -10.36
CA LEU A 934 30.59 10.77 -10.29
C LEU A 934 29.67 9.69 -10.89
N THR A 935 29.24 9.91 -12.13
CA THR A 935 28.28 9.03 -12.82
C THR A 935 28.80 7.60 -12.98
N ASP A 936 30.09 7.41 -13.24
CA ASP A 936 30.67 6.06 -13.38
C ASP A 936 30.61 5.27 -12.06
N ALA A 937 30.80 5.93 -10.91
CA ALA A 937 30.62 5.30 -9.61
C ALA A 937 29.15 4.91 -9.37
N VAL A 938 28.19 5.74 -9.80
CA VAL A 938 26.76 5.38 -9.77
C VAL A 938 26.48 4.15 -10.64
N LEU A 939 27.08 4.07 -11.83
CA LEU A 939 26.95 2.90 -12.69
C LEU A 939 27.55 1.65 -12.02
N ASP A 940 28.66 1.77 -11.31
CA ASP A 940 29.26 0.66 -10.55
C ASP A 940 28.32 0.19 -9.42
N LEU A 941 27.70 1.11 -8.66
CA LEU A 941 26.69 0.78 -7.66
C LEU A 941 25.48 0.03 -8.24
N LEU A 942 25.08 0.38 -9.47
CA LEU A 942 23.93 -0.24 -10.13
C LEU A 942 24.29 -1.61 -10.73
N THR A 943 25.48 -1.76 -11.32
CA THR A 943 25.80 -2.87 -12.25
C THR A 943 26.81 -3.89 -11.72
N ASP A 944 27.56 -3.60 -10.66
CA ASP A 944 28.55 -4.54 -10.13
C ASP A 944 27.90 -5.68 -9.33
N LYS A 945 28.10 -6.92 -9.80
CA LYS A 945 27.57 -8.15 -9.22
C LYS A 945 28.38 -8.63 -7.99
N SER A 946 29.60 -8.13 -7.81
CA SER A 946 30.51 -8.56 -6.75
C SER A 946 30.22 -7.94 -5.38
N GLN A 947 29.39 -6.89 -5.33
CA GLN A 947 29.01 -6.16 -4.13
C GLN A 947 27.50 -6.28 -3.83
N PRO A 948 27.05 -5.93 -2.61
CA PRO A 948 25.63 -5.73 -2.35
C PRO A 948 25.01 -4.76 -3.38
N GLY A 949 23.81 -5.04 -3.89
CA GLY A 949 23.19 -4.20 -4.90
C GLY A 949 22.29 -4.97 -5.86
N TRP A 950 21.62 -4.26 -6.76
CA TRP A 950 20.60 -4.82 -7.65
C TRP A 950 21.14 -5.85 -8.65
N ALA A 951 22.32 -5.63 -9.22
CA ALA A 951 22.92 -6.58 -10.15
C ALA A 951 23.20 -7.95 -9.47
N ARG A 952 23.62 -7.94 -8.20
CA ARG A 952 23.78 -9.17 -7.40
C ARG A 952 22.44 -9.82 -7.05
N LEU A 953 21.39 -9.02 -6.79
CA LEU A 953 20.03 -9.55 -6.62
C LEU A 953 19.56 -10.28 -7.89
N LEU A 954 19.78 -9.68 -9.07
CA LEU A 954 19.45 -10.30 -10.36
C LEU A 954 20.23 -11.60 -10.61
N GLU A 955 21.53 -11.64 -10.26
CA GLU A 955 22.33 -12.87 -10.36
C GLU A 955 21.76 -14.01 -9.49
N ARG A 956 21.12 -13.65 -8.38
CA ARG A 956 20.42 -14.59 -7.48
C ARG A 956 18.98 -14.88 -7.90
N GLY A 957 18.53 -14.39 -9.04
CA GLY A 957 17.21 -14.67 -9.61
C GLY A 957 16.08 -13.79 -9.07
N ALA A 958 16.38 -12.67 -8.41
CA ALA A 958 15.36 -11.73 -7.96
C ALA A 958 14.62 -11.12 -9.16
N THR A 959 13.29 -11.09 -9.09
CA THR A 959 12.42 -10.37 -10.04
C THR A 959 11.64 -9.25 -9.36
N PHE A 960 11.93 -9.01 -8.10
CA PHE A 960 11.43 -7.92 -7.27
C PHE A 960 12.59 -7.54 -6.34
N THR A 961 12.78 -6.25 -6.04
CA THR A 961 13.72 -5.81 -5.01
C THR A 961 13.40 -6.42 -3.64
N TRP A 962 14.44 -6.61 -2.83
CA TRP A 962 14.33 -7.22 -1.51
C TRP A 962 14.43 -6.16 -0.41
N GLU A 963 13.93 -6.49 0.78
CA GLU A 963 14.03 -5.66 1.98
C GLU A 963 15.51 -5.46 2.39
N ALA A 964 16.33 -6.51 2.27
CA ALA A 964 17.77 -6.44 2.48
C ALA A 964 18.53 -6.89 1.23
N TRP A 965 19.79 -6.48 1.09
CA TRP A 965 20.66 -6.94 -0.01
C TRP A 965 20.96 -8.45 0.02
N ASP A 966 20.88 -9.06 1.21
CA ASP A 966 21.11 -10.47 1.45
C ASP A 966 19.95 -11.05 2.27
N LEU A 967 19.47 -12.24 1.91
CA LEU A 967 18.53 -12.99 2.74
C LEU A 967 19.33 -13.75 3.80
N VAL A 968 18.96 -13.56 5.07
CA VAL A 968 19.60 -14.23 6.20
C VAL A 968 18.73 -15.41 6.63
N GLU A 969 19.30 -16.60 6.71
CA GLU A 969 18.58 -17.80 7.16
C GLU A 969 17.94 -17.57 8.54
N GLY A 970 16.66 -17.93 8.67
CA GLY A 970 15.87 -17.72 9.88
C GLY A 970 15.26 -16.31 10.03
N SER A 971 15.62 -15.36 9.16
CA SER A 971 14.92 -14.07 9.04
C SER A 971 13.67 -14.18 8.17
N ASP A 972 12.81 -13.18 8.27
CA ASP A 972 11.58 -12.97 7.52
C ASP A 972 11.69 -11.80 6.53
N TYR A 973 12.92 -11.42 6.15
CA TYR A 973 13.17 -10.33 5.21
C TYR A 973 12.41 -10.53 3.90
N SER A 974 11.72 -9.48 3.47
CA SER A 974 10.84 -9.55 2.31
C SER A 974 11.63 -9.70 1.02
N GLN A 975 11.16 -10.63 0.18
CA GLN A 975 11.67 -10.82 -1.18
C GLN A 975 10.88 -10.01 -2.22
N SER A 976 10.01 -9.10 -1.77
CA SER A 976 9.20 -8.22 -2.61
C SER A 976 8.96 -6.87 -1.92
N HIS A 977 10.04 -6.13 -1.67
CA HIS A 977 10.04 -4.87 -0.93
C HIS A 977 10.51 -3.73 -1.83
N ALA A 978 9.66 -2.72 -2.08
CA ALA A 978 9.84 -1.80 -3.20
C ALA A 978 10.65 -0.53 -2.90
N TRP A 979 11.09 -0.30 -1.66
CA TRP A 979 11.70 0.98 -1.26
C TRP A 979 12.99 1.38 -2.00
N SER A 980 13.78 0.43 -2.51
CA SER A 980 15.00 0.72 -3.27
C SER A 980 14.71 1.09 -4.72
N ALA A 981 13.46 0.94 -5.17
CA ALA A 981 13.00 1.41 -6.47
C ALA A 981 12.99 2.94 -6.59
N SER A 982 13.06 3.67 -5.47
CA SER A 982 13.25 5.13 -5.42
C SER A 982 14.39 5.64 -6.32
N VAL A 983 15.41 4.82 -6.58
CA VAL A 983 16.55 5.14 -7.45
C VAL A 983 16.17 5.31 -8.93
N ILE A 984 14.99 4.85 -9.37
CA ILE A 984 14.46 5.16 -10.70
C ILE A 984 14.47 6.66 -10.98
N LYS A 985 14.06 7.46 -9.99
CA LYS A 985 14.09 8.93 -10.10
C LYS A 985 15.48 9.40 -10.49
N GLU A 986 16.51 8.91 -9.81
CA GLU A 986 17.89 9.31 -10.04
C GLU A 986 18.43 8.80 -11.39
N ILE A 987 18.01 7.62 -11.87
CA ILE A 987 18.34 7.12 -13.22
C ILE A 987 17.76 8.05 -14.29
N LEU A 988 16.49 8.41 -14.18
CA LEU A 988 15.83 9.29 -15.16
C LEU A 988 16.40 10.72 -15.11
N GLU A 989 16.69 11.22 -13.92
CA GLU A 989 17.16 12.58 -13.73
C GLU A 989 18.63 12.79 -14.08
N HIS A 990 19.48 11.78 -13.84
CA HIS A 990 20.93 11.91 -13.95
C HIS A 990 21.56 11.03 -15.04
N LEU A 991 20.99 9.88 -15.38
CA LEU A 991 21.52 9.02 -16.47
C LEU A 991 20.83 9.30 -17.80
N LEU A 992 19.50 9.40 -17.81
CA LEU A 992 18.78 9.93 -18.98
C LEU A 992 18.96 11.45 -19.09
N GLY A 993 19.04 12.13 -17.94
CA GLY A 993 19.39 13.55 -17.84
C GLY A 993 18.18 14.50 -17.80
N VAL A 994 16.96 14.01 -17.57
CA VAL A 994 15.74 14.83 -17.67
C VAL A 994 15.21 15.17 -16.27
N ARG A 995 15.23 16.45 -15.90
CA ARG A 995 14.83 16.95 -14.58
C ARG A 995 13.77 18.04 -14.65
N TYR A 996 12.91 18.10 -13.65
CA TYR A 996 11.96 19.20 -13.48
C TYR A 996 12.69 20.46 -13.05
N ALA A 997 12.35 21.60 -13.66
CA ALA A 997 12.91 22.92 -13.33
C ALA A 997 11.88 23.86 -12.70
N SER A 998 10.59 23.56 -12.86
CA SER A 998 9.48 24.32 -12.27
C SER A 998 8.36 23.40 -11.78
N PRO A 999 7.61 23.80 -10.73
CA PRO A 999 6.44 23.05 -10.26
C PRO A 999 5.45 22.76 -11.38
N GLY A 1000 5.01 21.50 -11.47
CA GLY A 1000 4.10 21.02 -12.50
C GLY A 1000 4.77 20.59 -13.81
N GLY A 1001 6.07 20.83 -13.99
CA GLY A 1001 6.85 20.31 -15.13
C GLY A 1001 6.66 21.05 -16.45
N ASN A 1002 6.35 22.35 -16.41
CA ASN A 1002 6.29 23.20 -17.61
C ASN A 1002 7.68 23.66 -18.09
N ASP A 1003 8.68 23.60 -17.21
CA ASP A 1003 10.09 23.77 -17.56
C ASP A 1003 10.88 22.56 -17.08
N VAL A 1004 11.76 22.06 -17.95
CA VAL A 1004 12.66 20.95 -17.65
C VAL A 1004 14.11 21.31 -17.98
N VAL A 1005 15.05 20.58 -17.39
CA VAL A 1005 16.46 20.55 -17.80
C VAL A 1005 16.74 19.20 -18.46
N ILE A 1006 17.44 19.22 -19.59
CA ILE A 1006 17.98 18.03 -20.25
C ILE A 1006 19.50 18.14 -20.21
N GLU A 1007 20.14 17.36 -19.34
CA GLU A 1007 21.59 17.34 -19.11
C GLU A 1007 22.09 15.89 -19.15
N PRO A 1008 22.42 15.35 -20.34
CA PRO A 1008 23.04 14.05 -20.47
C PRO A 1008 24.42 14.01 -19.77
N PRO A 1009 24.74 12.97 -19.00
CA PRO A 1009 26.03 12.87 -18.35
C PRO A 1009 27.13 12.48 -19.33
N LEU A 1010 28.35 12.96 -19.09
CA LEU A 1010 29.55 12.40 -19.74
C LEU A 1010 30.09 11.24 -18.90
N CYS A 1011 29.76 10.00 -19.30
CA CYS A 1011 30.07 8.78 -18.53
C CYS A 1011 30.53 7.61 -19.43
N ARG A 1012 30.78 6.43 -18.85
CA ARG A 1012 31.24 5.22 -19.57
C ARG A 1012 30.20 4.61 -20.51
N LEU A 1013 28.92 4.94 -20.38
CA LEU A 1013 27.89 4.48 -21.31
C LEU A 1013 28.12 5.06 -22.72
N GLY A 1014 27.90 4.22 -23.73
CA GLY A 1014 27.96 4.63 -25.14
C GLY A 1014 26.69 5.38 -25.59
N HIS A 1015 25.53 5.04 -25.02
CA HIS A 1015 24.27 5.74 -25.24
C HIS A 1015 23.27 5.48 -24.11
N ALA A 1016 22.28 6.37 -23.97
CA ALA A 1016 21.03 6.08 -23.28
C ALA A 1016 19.85 6.76 -23.98
N ARG A 1017 18.66 6.18 -23.84
CA ARG A 1017 17.40 6.71 -24.38
C ARG A 1017 16.23 6.41 -23.46
N GLY A 1018 15.22 7.25 -23.50
CA GLY A 1018 14.08 7.11 -22.62
C GLY A 1018 13.07 8.24 -22.73
N SER A 1019 12.10 8.21 -21.83
CA SER A 1019 11.04 9.20 -21.71
C SER A 1019 10.67 9.46 -20.25
N VAL A 1020 10.36 10.71 -19.94
CA VAL A 1020 9.86 11.13 -18.61
C VAL A 1020 8.47 11.75 -18.77
N PRO A 1021 7.45 11.28 -18.03
CA PRO A 1021 6.14 11.93 -18.01
C PRO A 1021 6.26 13.34 -17.44
N VAL A 1022 5.62 14.32 -18.07
CA VAL A 1022 5.59 15.74 -17.68
C VAL A 1022 4.18 16.31 -17.83
N ALA A 1023 4.04 17.64 -17.68
CA ALA A 1023 2.75 18.30 -17.61
C ALA A 1023 1.81 17.97 -18.79
N ASN A 1024 2.40 17.99 -19.99
CA ASN A 1024 1.74 17.97 -21.30
C ASN A 1024 2.08 16.72 -22.13
N GLY A 1025 2.44 15.61 -21.49
CA GLY A 1025 2.83 14.38 -22.19
C GLY A 1025 4.19 13.89 -21.73
N TYR A 1026 5.12 13.68 -22.67
CA TYR A 1026 6.44 13.10 -22.37
C TYR A 1026 7.56 13.96 -22.93
N VAL A 1027 8.64 14.11 -22.15
CA VAL A 1027 9.93 14.55 -22.68
C VAL A 1027 10.71 13.30 -23.05
N HIS A 1028 11.07 13.19 -24.33
CA HIS A 1028 11.94 12.12 -24.82
C HIS A 1028 13.37 12.62 -24.91
N ALA A 1029 14.33 11.79 -24.53
CA ALA A 1029 15.75 12.06 -24.70
C ALA A 1029 16.46 10.80 -25.20
N SER A 1030 17.37 10.96 -26.14
CA SER A 1030 18.23 9.92 -26.68
C SER A 1030 19.59 10.52 -26.94
N TRP A 1031 20.60 10.10 -26.21
CA TRP A 1031 21.95 10.63 -26.33
C TRP A 1031 22.98 9.55 -26.64
N ARG A 1032 24.03 9.92 -27.36
CA ARG A 1032 25.17 9.07 -27.72
C ARG A 1032 26.48 9.78 -27.42
N ARG A 1033 27.40 9.09 -26.77
CA ARG A 1033 28.73 9.65 -26.46
C ARG A 1033 29.62 9.68 -27.69
N HIS A 1034 30.29 10.80 -27.92
CA HIS A 1034 31.32 11.00 -28.95
C HIS A 1034 32.58 11.62 -28.31
N GLY A 1035 33.46 10.75 -27.78
CA GLY A 1035 34.67 11.20 -27.08
C GLY A 1035 34.34 12.00 -25.81
N ALA A 1036 34.62 13.30 -25.84
CA ALA A 1036 34.34 14.25 -24.74
C ALA A 1036 33.06 15.08 -24.96
N GLN A 1037 32.32 14.82 -26.05
CA GLN A 1037 31.03 15.44 -26.37
C GLN A 1037 29.93 14.39 -26.39
N VAL A 1038 28.68 14.86 -26.43
CA VAL A 1038 27.47 14.03 -26.48
C VAL A 1038 26.59 14.53 -27.61
N GLU A 1039 26.19 13.63 -28.52
CA GLU A 1039 25.09 13.86 -29.45
C GLU A 1039 23.77 13.64 -28.71
N LEU A 1040 22.79 14.54 -28.88
CA LEU A 1040 21.49 14.47 -28.22
C LEU A 1040 20.38 14.69 -29.24
N GLU A 1041 19.39 13.79 -29.24
CA GLU A 1041 18.06 14.02 -29.77
C GLU A 1041 17.07 14.11 -28.60
N CYS A 1042 16.21 15.13 -28.60
CA CYS A 1042 15.16 15.26 -27.60
C CYS A 1042 13.85 15.78 -28.21
N THR A 1043 12.72 15.32 -27.68
CA THR A 1043 11.38 15.81 -28.06
C THR A 1043 10.71 16.40 -26.83
N VAL A 1044 10.31 17.67 -26.94
CA VAL A 1044 9.63 18.43 -25.88
C VAL A 1044 8.16 18.63 -26.26
N PRO A 1045 7.18 18.31 -25.39
CA PRO A 1045 5.77 18.45 -25.74
C PRO A 1045 5.32 19.92 -25.71
N PRO A 1046 4.24 20.28 -26.44
CA PRO A 1046 3.62 21.61 -26.37
C PRO A 1046 3.39 22.07 -24.92
N GLY A 1047 3.50 23.38 -24.67
CA GLY A 1047 3.41 23.97 -23.33
C GLY A 1047 4.68 23.87 -22.48
N THR A 1048 5.60 22.96 -22.83
CA THR A 1048 6.82 22.71 -22.06
C THR A 1048 8.02 23.38 -22.72
N THR A 1049 8.95 23.92 -21.93
CA THR A 1049 10.28 24.31 -22.44
C THR A 1049 11.40 23.53 -21.77
N ALA A 1050 12.48 23.31 -22.50
CA ALA A 1050 13.66 22.65 -21.97
C ALA A 1050 14.88 23.57 -22.01
N THR A 1051 15.68 23.52 -20.96
CA THR A 1051 17.06 24.00 -20.96
C THR A 1051 17.97 22.80 -21.20
N VAL A 1052 18.59 22.74 -22.37
CA VAL A 1052 19.52 21.68 -22.75
C VAL A 1052 20.93 22.10 -22.34
N GLN A 1053 21.61 21.28 -21.54
CA GLN A 1053 22.98 21.50 -21.10
C GLN A 1053 23.87 20.37 -21.61
N LEU A 1054 24.85 20.71 -22.45
CA LEU A 1054 25.76 19.74 -23.07
C LEU A 1054 27.21 20.00 -22.66
N PRO A 1055 28.09 18.98 -22.69
CA PRO A 1055 29.53 19.17 -22.49
C PRO A 1055 30.11 20.25 -23.40
N GLY A 1056 31.15 20.95 -22.96
CA GLY A 1056 31.73 22.03 -23.75
C GLY A 1056 32.27 21.56 -25.10
N GLY A 1057 32.04 22.38 -26.14
CA GLY A 1057 32.40 22.09 -27.52
C GLY A 1057 31.56 22.92 -28.51
N SER A 1058 31.64 22.56 -29.80
CA SER A 1058 30.80 23.10 -30.87
C SER A 1058 29.74 22.09 -31.26
N TYR A 1059 28.51 22.55 -31.50
CA TYR A 1059 27.36 21.73 -31.84
C TYR A 1059 26.64 22.30 -33.05
N VAL A 1060 26.28 21.43 -33.99
CA VAL A 1060 25.29 21.71 -35.02
C VAL A 1060 23.92 21.42 -34.43
N VAL A 1061 23.07 22.44 -34.37
CA VAL A 1061 21.71 22.36 -33.83
C VAL A 1061 20.71 22.32 -34.99
N ALA A 1062 19.85 21.32 -35.02
CA ALA A 1062 18.72 21.27 -35.93
C ALA A 1062 17.41 21.03 -35.16
N GLY A 1063 16.37 21.76 -35.54
CA GLY A 1063 15.06 21.72 -34.89
C GLY A 1063 14.03 22.52 -35.68
N PRO A 1064 12.80 22.63 -35.17
CA PRO A 1064 11.68 23.23 -35.89
C PRO A 1064 11.80 24.75 -36.09
N THR A 1065 12.64 25.45 -35.33
CA THR A 1065 12.89 26.89 -35.52
C THR A 1065 14.37 27.16 -35.78
N ALA A 1066 14.65 28.02 -36.78
CA ALA A 1066 15.99 28.24 -37.32
C ALA A 1066 16.94 29.10 -36.44
N ASN A 1067 16.48 29.57 -35.26
CA ASN A 1067 17.19 30.55 -34.40
C ASN A 1067 17.13 30.20 -32.89
N ALA A 1068 17.42 28.96 -32.50
CA ALA A 1068 17.49 28.56 -31.08
C ALA A 1068 18.82 28.95 -30.38
N ASP A 1069 19.74 29.59 -31.11
CA ASP A 1069 21.10 29.94 -30.69
C ASP A 1069 21.20 31.12 -29.71
N ALA A 1070 20.10 31.54 -29.05
CA ALA A 1070 20.22 32.54 -28.00
C ALA A 1070 20.99 31.93 -26.81
N PRO A 1071 22.24 32.33 -26.53
CA PRO A 1071 22.93 31.86 -25.34
C PRO A 1071 22.12 32.32 -24.14
N LEU A 1072 21.67 31.38 -23.32
CA LEU A 1072 21.18 31.73 -22.00
C LEU A 1072 22.32 32.48 -21.29
N SER A 1073 22.07 33.71 -20.86
CA SER A 1073 22.93 34.38 -19.88
C SER A 1073 23.27 33.36 -18.78
N PRO A 1074 24.55 33.23 -18.37
CA PRO A 1074 24.93 32.21 -17.41
C PRO A 1074 24.08 32.39 -16.16
N VAL A 1075 23.13 31.47 -15.96
CA VAL A 1075 22.57 31.23 -14.65
C VAL A 1075 23.76 30.71 -13.85
N PRO A 1076 24.09 31.29 -12.68
CA PRO A 1076 25.15 30.73 -11.87
C PRO A 1076 24.79 29.27 -11.61
N ALA A 1077 25.60 28.34 -12.08
CA ALA A 1077 25.67 27.06 -11.40
C ALA A 1077 25.90 27.37 -9.91
N PRO A 1078 25.26 26.68 -8.96
CA PRO A 1078 25.77 26.70 -7.60
C PRO A 1078 27.26 26.37 -7.70
N ARG A 1079 28.11 27.36 -7.37
CA ARG A 1079 29.56 27.24 -7.49
C ARG A 1079 30.02 26.08 -6.62
N VAL A 1080 30.53 25.04 -7.26
CA VAL A 1080 31.52 24.15 -6.65
C VAL A 1080 32.88 24.69 -7.11
N ASP A 1081 33.41 25.66 -6.36
CA ASP A 1081 34.80 26.07 -6.51
C ASP A 1081 35.67 25.01 -5.81
N GLY A 1082 36.23 24.06 -6.56
CA GLY A 1082 37.15 23.05 -6.03
C GLY A 1082 37.83 22.25 -7.14
N GLY A 1083 39.16 22.31 -7.21
CA GLY A 1083 39.96 21.97 -8.40
C GLY A 1083 40.11 20.47 -8.72
N GLY A 1084 39.97 20.18 -10.02
CA GLY A 1084 40.27 18.89 -10.63
C GLY A 1084 39.94 18.91 -12.13
N GLY A 1085 40.64 19.75 -12.91
CA GLY A 1085 40.37 19.98 -14.33
C GLY A 1085 39.09 20.78 -14.55
N THR A 1086 39.19 22.03 -15.02
CA THR A 1086 38.01 22.81 -15.40
C THR A 1086 37.25 22.02 -16.47
N PRO A 1087 36.03 21.52 -16.23
CA PRO A 1087 35.25 20.94 -17.31
C PRO A 1087 35.09 22.04 -18.37
N PRO A 1088 35.22 21.72 -19.67
CA PRO A 1088 34.97 22.73 -20.69
C PRO A 1088 33.56 23.27 -20.46
N ALA A 1089 33.42 24.60 -20.39
CA ALA A 1089 32.18 25.26 -20.00
C ALA A 1089 30.98 24.65 -20.74
N ALA A 1090 30.00 24.15 -19.99
CA ALA A 1090 28.80 23.54 -20.56
C ALA A 1090 28.12 24.51 -21.54
N ARG A 1091 27.65 23.99 -22.66
CA ARG A 1091 26.87 24.75 -23.64
C ARG A 1091 25.39 24.62 -23.27
N CYS A 1092 24.75 25.76 -23.01
CA CYS A 1092 23.35 25.83 -22.64
C CYS A 1092 22.50 26.35 -23.81
N PHE A 1093 21.44 25.62 -24.16
CA PHE A 1093 20.47 25.99 -25.18
C PHE A 1093 19.07 26.05 -24.54
N ARG A 1094 18.24 27.02 -24.92
CA ARG A 1094 16.82 27.01 -24.56
C ARG A 1094 16.00 26.59 -25.75
N VAL A 1095 15.26 25.49 -25.61
CA VAL A 1095 14.42 24.96 -26.68
C VAL A 1095 12.94 24.96 -26.30
N GLN A 1096 12.11 25.16 -27.32
CA GLN A 1096 10.65 25.09 -27.24
C GLN A 1096 10.18 23.67 -27.55
N ALA A 1097 8.86 23.50 -27.66
CA ALA A 1097 8.25 22.25 -28.10
C ALA A 1097 8.81 21.77 -29.46
N GLY A 1098 8.72 20.46 -29.70
CA GLY A 1098 9.20 19.80 -30.92
C GLY A 1098 10.46 18.97 -30.71
N THR A 1099 10.96 18.39 -31.81
CA THR A 1099 12.14 17.54 -31.83
C THR A 1099 13.39 18.33 -32.20
N TRP A 1100 14.42 18.21 -31.36
CA TRP A 1100 15.69 18.91 -31.48
C TRP A 1100 16.83 17.91 -31.53
N THR A 1101 17.84 18.21 -32.34
CA THR A 1101 19.07 17.43 -32.47
C THR A 1101 20.27 18.34 -32.26
N PHE A 1102 21.24 17.85 -31.50
CA PHE A 1102 22.49 18.51 -31.17
C PHE A 1102 23.62 17.55 -31.52
N THR A 1103 24.32 17.83 -32.62
CA THR A 1103 25.40 16.96 -33.12
C THR A 1103 26.75 17.64 -32.87
N PRO A 1104 27.75 16.98 -32.28
CA PRO A 1104 29.11 17.50 -32.22
C PRO A 1104 29.61 17.90 -33.61
N ALA A 1105 30.15 19.12 -33.74
CA ALA A 1105 30.56 19.71 -35.02
C ALA A 1105 31.92 19.20 -35.54
#